data_AF-T0RXC9-F1
#
_entry.id   AF-T0RXC9-F1
#
_cell.length_a   1.000
_cell.length_b   1.000
_cell.length_c   1.000
_cell.angle_alpha   90.00
_cell.angle_beta   90.00
_cell.angle_gamma   90.00
#
_symmetry.space_group_name_H-M   'P 1'
#
loop_
_entity.id
_entity.type
_entity.pdbx_description
1 polymer ?
#
loop_
_entity_poly.entity_id
_entity_poly.type
_entity_poly.pdbx_seq_one_letter_code
_entity_poly.pdbx_strand_id
1 'polypeptide(L)'
;MADADLFAYVQGIMLPHCFNHKSRNTDARMTICGIDVDWPLSPEHAAALLTSPDQLRVLPPAAVTSCAHLNNEESWSQVLDRLKLTDYRPYDVELAHVALDGVGSASVLRALHGPAHTFATLLYFCPSDCVGGAVTITFDDRTTTFDALDGQYVVYLNTCTVAVAPIVSGTRGVLVHHVAYHAWTHKVAMVWAPPPLPSHVQIDQAIANQAEEEYCAMQVILETPSASPHFASLGGRDKAVVDWLLDAGCFDMAFMRVGEYHTYVWGNGADEPTYPIALLDETFHPQCATPALVQETCRWRSIATFLYGDVNAFHEMDASLACLVFWPKANRLTLLGLPRTIALLRSILSGSPQDDDNLGFESRSALFAAATRLFISDEPGPKQDERTTEMLLEIARLLYDYGDVTLLGQFLSERQWDTQYEVAALVAMAVHRFGRAAMDAPMRNLHTLTSARFRYHVLCHLTTFLDAQLDAWCYDLARGWWSNARDAVAYRYMPPTEEKLVGALELQAWMCKHAVTPTTRALLRMRLPCDLTDSICAFLLDVPPLLDILIQHPKGVRALPAALWAVALPPALHSAYVALAIRRCCDGDAKNDAGLAHLLLLTAGSKACQGVEAVATHRRTSPRFQHALQALQAAATSSAAQTAVLRQFLTR
;
A
#
# COMPACT_ATOMS: atom_id res chain seq x y z
N MET A 1 22.71 4.42 5.24
CA MET A 1 21.52 3.77 5.83
C MET A 1 20.47 3.79 4.74
N ALA A 2 20.04 2.62 4.28
CA ALA A 2 18.90 2.53 3.36
C ALA A 2 17.66 3.11 4.04
N ASP A 3 16.72 3.64 3.26
CA ASP A 3 15.41 4.09 3.72
C ASP A 3 14.69 2.90 4.37
N ALA A 4 14.81 2.78 5.70
CA ALA A 4 14.13 1.74 6.45
C ALA A 4 12.65 2.11 6.57
N ASP A 5 11.79 1.20 6.13
CA ASP A 5 10.34 1.31 6.29
C ASP A 5 9.93 1.07 7.76
N LEU A 6 8.66 1.31 8.06
CA LEU A 6 8.12 1.12 9.40
C LEU A 6 8.24 -0.37 9.84
N PHE A 7 8.25 -1.30 8.89
CA PHE A 7 8.39 -2.72 9.15
C PHE A 7 9.79 -3.10 9.64
N ALA A 8 10.85 -2.58 9.03
CA ALA A 8 12.23 -2.78 9.48
C ALA A 8 12.42 -2.28 10.93
N TYR A 9 11.76 -1.16 11.27
CA TYR A 9 11.75 -0.68 12.66
C TYR A 9 10.98 -1.63 13.59
N VAL A 10 9.82 -2.13 13.18
CA VAL A 10 9.07 -3.14 13.95
C VAL A 10 9.92 -4.38 14.15
N GLN A 11 10.61 -4.90 13.13
CA GLN A 11 11.50 -6.04 13.26
C GLN A 11 12.61 -5.79 14.29
N GLY A 12 13.19 -4.58 14.30
CA GLY A 12 14.17 -4.18 15.30
C GLY A 12 13.60 -4.12 16.72
N ILE A 13 12.42 -3.52 16.89
CA ILE A 13 11.69 -3.50 18.18
C ILE A 13 11.31 -4.92 18.61
N MET A 14 11.01 -5.78 17.63
CA MET A 14 10.67 -7.18 17.79
C MET A 14 11.87 -8.07 18.13
N LEU A 15 13.09 -7.54 18.16
CA LEU A 15 14.25 -8.25 18.68
C LEU A 15 14.29 -8.19 20.23
N PRO A 16 14.16 -9.33 20.94
CA PRO A 16 14.27 -9.34 22.39
C PRO A 16 15.71 -9.04 22.85
N HIS A 17 15.85 -8.39 24.00
CA HIS A 17 17.15 -8.26 24.67
C HIS A 17 17.47 -9.47 25.56
N CYS A 18 16.44 -10.18 25.99
CA CYS A 18 16.48 -11.48 26.63
C CYS A 18 15.19 -12.24 26.36
N PHE A 19 15.17 -13.54 26.67
CA PHE A 19 13.98 -14.38 26.59
C PHE A 19 14.12 -15.58 27.54
N ASN A 20 13.00 -16.10 28.08
CA ASN A 20 13.00 -17.34 28.88
C ASN A 20 12.09 -18.43 28.29
N HIS A 21 12.42 -19.69 28.56
CA HIS A 21 11.60 -20.83 28.19
C HIS A 21 11.65 -21.91 29.26
N LYS A 22 10.49 -22.46 29.64
CA LYS A 22 10.42 -23.56 30.59
C LYS A 22 10.75 -24.87 29.88
N SER A 23 11.79 -25.57 30.34
CA SER A 23 12.18 -26.87 29.81
C SER A 23 11.05 -27.88 29.97
N ARG A 24 10.67 -28.57 28.90
CA ARG A 24 9.70 -29.68 28.93
C ARG A 24 10.36 -30.93 29.49
N ASN A 25 10.47 -31.01 30.80
CA ASN A 25 10.69 -32.26 31.54
C ASN A 25 12.02 -32.97 31.23
N THR A 26 13.05 -32.62 31.99
CA THR A 26 14.41 -33.13 31.82
C THR A 26 14.89 -33.77 33.12
N ASP A 27 15.67 -34.84 32.98
CA ASP A 27 16.28 -35.55 34.10
C ASP A 27 17.07 -34.55 34.97
N ALA A 28 16.66 -34.44 36.23
CA ALA A 28 17.20 -33.49 37.21
C ALA A 28 18.53 -33.98 37.80
N ARG A 29 19.18 -34.97 37.16
CA ARG A 29 20.43 -35.58 37.61
C ARG A 29 21.64 -34.98 36.92
N MET A 30 22.67 -34.74 37.72
CA MET A 30 23.95 -34.24 37.24
C MET A 30 25.09 -34.84 38.04
N THR A 31 26.22 -35.11 37.41
CA THR A 31 27.45 -35.46 38.13
C THR A 31 28.38 -34.25 38.10
N ILE A 32 28.63 -33.65 39.26
CA ILE A 32 29.47 -32.45 39.42
C ILE A 32 30.65 -32.81 40.34
N CYS A 33 31.88 -32.61 39.86
CA CYS A 33 33.10 -32.98 40.58
C CYS A 33 33.11 -34.45 41.05
N GLY A 34 32.48 -35.34 40.28
CA GLY A 34 32.33 -36.76 40.63
C GLY A 34 31.26 -37.07 41.67
N ILE A 35 30.44 -36.08 42.07
CA ILE A 35 29.31 -36.23 42.98
C ILE A 35 28.02 -36.24 42.16
N ASP A 36 27.23 -37.30 42.29
CA ASP A 36 25.90 -37.37 41.70
C ASP A 36 24.92 -36.55 42.54
N VAL A 37 24.28 -35.57 41.92
CA VAL A 37 23.30 -34.69 42.54
C VAL A 37 21.96 -34.78 41.83
N ASP A 38 20.90 -34.74 42.62
CA ASP A 38 19.53 -34.50 42.15
C ASP A 38 19.17 -33.03 42.42
N TRP A 39 18.38 -32.43 41.52
CA TRP A 39 17.82 -31.09 41.68
C TRP A 39 16.34 -31.16 42.12
N PRO A 40 15.90 -30.36 43.11
CA PRO A 40 16.64 -29.33 43.85
C PRO A 40 17.79 -29.88 44.70
N LEU A 41 18.87 -29.10 44.78
CA LEU A 41 20.09 -29.52 45.47
C LEU A 41 19.87 -29.65 46.97
N SER A 42 20.13 -30.83 47.54
CA SER A 42 20.02 -31.02 48.99
C SER A 42 21.05 -30.16 49.75
N PRO A 43 20.77 -29.75 51.00
CA PRO A 43 21.74 -29.01 51.82
C PRO A 43 23.08 -29.73 51.99
N GLU A 44 23.05 -31.08 52.04
CA GLU A 44 24.25 -31.91 52.14
C GLU A 44 25.11 -31.83 50.87
N HIS A 45 24.49 -31.93 49.69
CA HIS A 45 25.19 -31.78 48.42
C HIS A 45 25.68 -30.35 48.20
N ALA A 46 24.88 -29.34 48.59
CA ALA A 46 25.29 -27.94 48.55
C ALA A 46 26.51 -27.69 49.44
N ALA A 47 26.54 -28.23 50.67
CA ALA A 47 27.69 -28.12 51.57
C ALA A 47 28.93 -28.83 51.01
N ALA A 48 28.76 -30.04 50.45
CA ALA A 48 29.84 -30.80 49.82
C ALA A 48 30.43 -30.09 48.59
N LEU A 49 29.58 -29.40 47.83
CA LEU A 49 29.98 -28.71 46.60
C LEU A 49 30.41 -27.26 46.84
N LEU A 50 29.98 -26.55 47.87
CA LEU A 50 30.41 -25.15 48.05
C LEU A 50 31.79 -25.07 48.71
N THR A 51 32.16 -26.00 49.61
CA THR A 51 33.48 -26.16 50.29
C THR A 51 34.11 -24.91 50.96
N SER A 52 33.59 -23.71 50.71
CA SER A 52 34.04 -22.38 51.15
C SER A 52 32.88 -21.63 51.81
N PRO A 53 33.13 -20.78 52.83
CA PRO A 53 32.11 -19.97 53.49
C PRO A 53 31.40 -18.95 52.57
N ASP A 54 31.93 -18.68 51.37
CA ASP A 54 31.43 -17.62 50.48
C ASP A 54 30.07 -17.92 49.83
N GLN A 55 29.51 -19.13 50.02
CA GLN A 55 28.21 -19.58 49.47
C GLN A 55 28.03 -19.35 47.95
N LEU A 56 29.14 -19.20 47.24
CA LEU A 56 29.21 -18.93 45.81
C LEU A 56 30.36 -19.75 45.23
N ARG A 57 30.08 -20.53 44.18
CA ARG A 57 31.11 -21.30 43.48
C ARG A 57 30.88 -21.30 41.98
N VAL A 58 31.94 -21.00 41.22
CA VAL A 58 31.99 -21.15 39.77
C VAL A 58 32.92 -22.32 39.46
N LEU A 59 32.41 -23.29 38.72
CA LEU A 59 33.08 -24.54 38.36
C LEU A 59 33.35 -24.56 36.85
N PRO A 60 34.55 -24.97 36.40
CA PRO A 60 34.85 -25.05 34.98
C PRO A 60 34.00 -26.15 34.29
N PRO A 61 33.87 -26.12 32.95
CA PRO A 61 33.07 -27.10 32.20
C PRO A 61 33.44 -28.56 32.51
N ALA A 62 34.74 -28.84 32.66
CA ALA A 62 35.26 -30.17 32.97
C ALA A 62 34.82 -30.72 34.34
N ALA A 63 34.23 -29.89 35.21
CA ALA A 63 33.65 -30.34 36.47
C ALA A 63 32.35 -31.12 36.27
N VAL A 64 31.65 -30.95 35.15
CA VAL A 64 30.43 -31.70 34.84
C VAL A 64 30.79 -32.89 33.96
N THR A 65 30.62 -34.10 34.49
CA THR A 65 30.93 -35.34 33.75
C THR A 65 29.68 -36.00 33.17
N SER A 66 28.49 -35.64 33.65
CA SER A 66 27.21 -36.13 33.14
C SER A 66 26.12 -35.10 33.38
N CYS A 67 25.38 -34.73 32.33
CA CYS A 67 24.21 -33.87 32.41
C CYS A 67 23.37 -33.96 31.12
N ALA A 68 22.08 -34.25 31.24
CA ALA A 68 21.17 -34.30 30.09
C ALA A 68 21.01 -32.93 29.40
N HIS A 69 21.24 -31.83 30.11
CA HIS A 69 21.07 -30.47 29.59
C HIS A 69 22.18 -30.00 28.66
N LEU A 70 23.37 -30.62 28.71
CA LEU A 70 24.48 -30.22 27.85
C LEU A 70 24.23 -30.54 26.37
N ASN A 71 23.39 -31.55 26.10
CA ASN A 71 23.09 -32.01 24.74
C ASN A 71 21.63 -31.76 24.34
N ASN A 72 20.90 -30.91 25.07
CA ASN A 72 19.48 -30.68 24.84
C ASN A 72 19.23 -29.60 23.77
N GLU A 73 19.68 -29.89 22.55
CA GLU A 73 19.59 -28.99 21.40
C GLU A 73 18.18 -28.49 21.15
N GLU A 74 17.19 -29.37 21.21
CA GLU A 74 15.78 -29.02 20.99
C GLU A 74 15.27 -27.95 21.96
N SER A 75 15.68 -27.99 23.24
CA SER A 75 15.17 -27.04 24.25
C SER A 75 15.84 -25.69 24.18
N TRP A 76 17.17 -25.64 23.97
CA TRP A 76 17.84 -24.36 23.85
C TRP A 76 17.66 -23.72 22.48
N SER A 77 17.47 -24.50 21.40
CA SER A 77 17.17 -23.93 20.07
C SER A 77 15.87 -23.14 20.11
N GLN A 78 14.83 -23.64 20.80
CA GLN A 78 13.57 -22.91 20.98
C GLN A 78 13.75 -21.54 21.65
N VAL A 79 14.73 -21.41 22.55
CA VAL A 79 15.02 -20.14 23.24
C VAL A 79 15.80 -19.19 22.31
N LEU A 80 16.75 -19.73 21.54
CA LEU A 80 17.58 -18.95 20.62
C LEU A 80 16.81 -18.50 19.38
N ASP A 81 15.92 -19.34 18.84
CA ASP A 81 15.04 -19.00 17.72
C ASP A 81 14.12 -17.82 18.09
N ARG A 82 13.75 -17.70 19.38
CA ARG A 82 12.95 -16.58 19.90
C ARG A 82 13.71 -15.26 19.96
N LEU A 83 15.05 -15.27 19.92
CA LEU A 83 15.83 -14.05 19.70
C LEU A 83 15.68 -13.52 18.26
N LYS A 84 14.94 -14.20 17.37
CA LYS A 84 14.69 -13.79 15.98
C LYS A 84 15.98 -13.47 15.22
N LEU A 85 17.05 -14.19 15.56
CA LEU A 85 18.28 -14.19 14.80
C LEU A 85 17.95 -14.93 13.50
N THR A 86 18.12 -14.29 12.36
CA THR A 86 17.77 -14.75 10.99
C THR A 86 17.76 -16.27 10.79
N ASP A 87 16.79 -16.78 10.02
CA ASP A 87 16.44 -18.20 9.79
C ASP A 87 17.58 -19.19 9.50
N TYR A 88 18.75 -18.72 9.11
CA TYR A 88 19.93 -19.55 8.85
C TYR A 88 20.75 -19.74 10.12
N ARG A 89 20.39 -20.69 10.99
CA ARG A 89 21.09 -21.13 12.22
C ARG A 89 22.63 -21.15 12.12
N PRO A 90 23.37 -20.09 12.49
CA PRO A 90 24.81 -20.10 12.32
C PRO A 90 25.46 -19.80 13.66
N TYR A 91 25.05 -20.48 14.72
CA TYR A 91 25.57 -20.24 16.06
C TYR A 91 25.94 -21.54 16.78
N ASP A 92 27.04 -21.49 17.51
CA ASP A 92 27.56 -22.56 18.34
C ASP A 92 27.24 -22.25 19.81
N VAL A 93 26.83 -23.29 20.56
CA VAL A 93 26.55 -23.21 22.00
C VAL A 93 27.57 -24.05 22.75
N GLU A 94 28.34 -23.43 23.64
CA GLU A 94 29.41 -24.09 24.40
C GLU A 94 29.24 -23.82 25.90
N LEU A 95 29.35 -24.85 26.75
CA LEU A 95 29.31 -24.66 28.21
C LEU A 95 30.52 -23.83 28.66
N ALA A 96 30.26 -22.67 29.27
CA ALA A 96 31.27 -21.79 29.82
C ALA A 96 31.66 -22.21 31.24
N HIS A 97 30.67 -22.45 32.11
CA HIS A 97 30.86 -22.88 33.49
C HIS A 97 29.55 -23.33 34.13
N VAL A 98 29.67 -23.92 35.33
CA VAL A 98 28.55 -24.17 36.23
C VAL A 98 28.66 -23.29 37.45
N ALA A 99 27.57 -22.59 37.79
CA ALA A 99 27.48 -21.76 38.98
C ALA A 99 26.59 -22.41 40.03
N LEU A 100 27.06 -22.41 41.27
CA LEU A 100 26.27 -22.64 42.48
C LEU A 100 26.20 -21.33 43.25
N ASP A 101 24.99 -20.81 43.42
CA ASP A 101 24.77 -19.47 43.96
C ASP A 101 23.77 -19.52 45.11
N GLY A 102 24.26 -19.29 46.33
CA GLY A 102 23.45 -19.13 47.53
C GLY A 102 23.29 -17.67 47.97
N VAL A 103 23.88 -16.70 47.25
CA VAL A 103 23.93 -15.28 47.67
C VAL A 103 23.09 -14.38 46.74
N GLY A 104 22.98 -14.73 45.46
CA GLY A 104 22.33 -13.91 44.44
C GLY A 104 23.31 -13.01 43.71
N SER A 105 24.38 -13.57 43.15
CA SER A 105 25.42 -12.81 42.46
C SER A 105 25.18 -12.72 40.96
N ALA A 106 25.22 -11.51 40.39
CA ALA A 106 25.16 -11.34 38.93
C ALA A 106 26.43 -11.80 38.21
N SER A 107 27.57 -11.80 38.90
CA SER A 107 28.87 -12.15 38.30
C SER A 107 28.93 -13.60 37.82
N VAL A 108 28.19 -14.51 38.48
CA VAL A 108 28.18 -15.94 38.12
C VAL A 108 27.25 -16.27 36.98
N LEU A 109 26.39 -15.34 36.58
CA LEU A 109 25.52 -15.50 35.39
C LEU A 109 26.19 -15.00 34.11
N ARG A 110 27.39 -14.42 34.20
CA ARG A 110 28.11 -13.86 33.04
C ARG A 110 29.19 -14.82 32.56
N ALA A 111 29.16 -15.15 31.28
CA ALA A 111 30.17 -15.98 30.65
C ALA A 111 31.38 -15.11 30.25
N LEU A 112 32.33 -14.91 31.17
CA LEU A 112 33.52 -14.10 30.91
C LEU A 112 34.53 -14.86 30.02
N HIS A 113 35.07 -14.20 28.99
CA HIS A 113 36.12 -14.72 28.08
C HIS A 113 35.70 -15.87 27.14
N GLY A 114 34.59 -15.70 26.43
CA GLY A 114 34.13 -16.69 25.44
C GLY A 114 34.95 -16.76 24.15
N PRO A 115 34.67 -17.78 23.31
CA PRO A 115 35.22 -17.89 21.96
C PRO A 115 35.05 -16.60 21.14
N ALA A 116 35.86 -16.47 20.08
CA ALA A 116 35.66 -15.39 19.12
C ALA A 116 34.22 -15.43 18.59
N HIS A 117 33.64 -14.25 18.44
CA HIS A 117 32.27 -14.06 17.99
C HIS A 117 31.14 -14.44 18.97
N THR A 118 31.44 -14.61 20.27
CA THR A 118 30.41 -14.72 21.31
C THR A 118 29.58 -13.44 21.41
N PHE A 119 28.27 -13.53 21.23
CA PHE A 119 27.36 -12.37 21.23
C PHE A 119 26.24 -12.46 22.28
N ALA A 120 25.91 -13.67 22.74
CA ALA A 120 24.91 -13.88 23.79
C ALA A 120 25.39 -14.88 24.86
N THR A 121 24.69 -14.90 25.99
CA THR A 121 24.84 -15.88 27.06
C THR A 121 23.52 -16.63 27.22
N LEU A 122 23.60 -17.96 27.21
CA LEU A 122 22.48 -18.86 27.47
C LEU A 122 22.65 -19.48 28.85
N LEU A 123 21.63 -19.33 29.69
CA LEU A 123 21.55 -19.86 31.04
C LEU A 123 20.53 -21.00 31.07
N TYR A 124 20.84 -22.07 31.78
CA TYR A 124 19.85 -23.01 32.26
C TYR A 124 19.85 -23.01 33.78
N PHE A 125 18.74 -22.59 34.37
CA PHE A 125 18.53 -22.61 35.81
C PHE A 125 18.00 -23.99 36.21
N CYS A 126 18.80 -24.74 36.94
CA CYS A 126 18.39 -26.04 37.47
C CYS A 126 17.18 -25.87 38.41
N PRO A 127 16.31 -26.89 38.55
CA PRO A 127 15.26 -26.89 39.56
C PRO A 127 15.84 -26.54 40.93
N SER A 128 15.21 -25.62 41.66
CA SER A 128 15.76 -25.04 42.89
C SER A 128 14.65 -24.76 43.89
N ASP A 129 14.97 -24.87 45.18
CA ASP A 129 14.12 -24.46 46.30
C ASP A 129 14.49 -23.06 46.84
N CYS A 130 15.37 -22.35 46.13
CA CYS A 130 15.86 -21.05 46.59
C CYS A 130 14.74 -20.00 46.65
N VAL A 131 14.80 -19.14 47.67
CA VAL A 131 13.88 -18.00 47.84
C VAL A 131 14.66 -16.71 47.62
N GLY A 132 14.11 -15.81 46.79
CA GLY A 132 14.82 -14.61 46.32
C GLY A 132 15.57 -14.87 45.02
N GLY A 133 16.64 -14.11 44.74
CA GLY A 133 17.46 -14.37 43.56
C GLY A 133 16.91 -13.88 42.22
N ALA A 134 15.88 -13.03 42.23
CA ALA A 134 15.25 -12.50 41.02
C ALA A 134 16.29 -11.91 40.06
N VAL A 135 16.24 -12.31 38.78
CA VAL A 135 17.22 -11.90 37.77
C VAL A 135 16.63 -10.77 36.96
N THR A 136 17.31 -9.63 36.93
CA THR A 136 16.93 -8.48 36.13
C THR A 136 17.94 -8.28 35.01
N ILE A 137 17.46 -8.26 33.77
CA ILE A 137 18.27 -8.03 32.57
C ILE A 137 17.82 -6.71 31.97
N THR A 138 18.78 -5.83 31.71
CA THR A 138 18.51 -4.47 31.22
C THR A 138 19.39 -4.18 30.01
N PHE A 139 18.82 -3.54 29.00
CA PHE A 139 19.53 -2.94 27.88
C PHE A 139 18.91 -1.59 27.56
N ASP A 140 19.68 -0.52 27.71
CA ASP A 140 19.21 0.86 27.65
C ASP A 140 17.97 1.08 28.57
N ASP A 141 16.82 1.36 27.98
CA ASP A 141 15.53 1.59 28.65
C ASP A 141 14.68 0.32 28.80
N ARG A 142 15.11 -0.81 28.24
CA ARG A 142 14.39 -2.09 28.29
C ARG A 142 14.86 -2.89 29.50
N THR A 143 13.95 -3.25 30.39
CA THR A 143 14.25 -4.07 31.57
C THR A 143 13.25 -5.20 31.71
N THR A 144 13.73 -6.43 31.86
CA THR A 144 12.91 -7.61 32.19
C THR A 144 13.42 -8.25 33.49
N THR A 145 12.50 -8.49 34.43
CA THR A 145 12.79 -9.15 35.71
C THR A 145 12.08 -10.50 35.77
N PHE A 146 12.84 -11.53 36.15
CA PHE A 146 12.36 -12.89 36.33
C PHE A 146 12.45 -13.28 37.81
N ASP A 147 11.30 -13.50 38.45
CA ASP A 147 11.23 -13.83 39.88
C ASP A 147 11.44 -15.33 40.18
N ALA A 148 11.03 -16.21 39.26
CA ALA A 148 11.18 -17.66 39.38
C ALA A 148 11.65 -18.28 38.06
N LEU A 149 12.85 -18.87 38.08
CA LEU A 149 13.52 -19.44 36.90
C LEU A 149 13.78 -20.95 37.05
N ASP A 150 13.16 -21.64 38.00
CA ASP A 150 13.36 -23.07 38.23
C ASP A 150 13.07 -23.91 36.97
N GLY A 151 14.08 -24.62 36.49
CA GLY A 151 13.97 -25.46 35.29
C GLY A 151 13.79 -24.67 33.99
N GLN A 152 14.22 -23.41 33.94
CA GLN A 152 14.06 -22.54 32.77
C GLN A 152 15.39 -22.24 32.09
N TYR A 153 15.34 -22.14 30.77
CA TYR A 153 16.39 -21.51 29.99
C TYR A 153 16.15 -20.00 29.95
N VAL A 154 17.22 -19.22 30.01
CA VAL A 154 17.19 -17.77 29.78
C VAL A 154 18.34 -17.42 28.86
N VAL A 155 18.08 -16.72 27.77
CA VAL A 155 19.12 -16.16 26.91
C VAL A 155 19.11 -14.64 27.02
N TYR A 156 20.28 -14.01 26.96
CA TYR A 156 20.40 -12.56 26.81
C TYR A 156 21.63 -12.19 25.99
N LEU A 157 21.54 -11.04 25.30
CA LEU A 157 22.67 -10.48 24.55
C LEU A 157 23.74 -9.96 25.51
N ASN A 158 25.01 -10.18 25.21
CA ASN A 158 26.11 -9.83 26.14
C ASN A 158 26.30 -8.33 26.35
N THR A 159 25.65 -7.50 25.53
CA THR A 159 25.56 -6.04 25.74
C THR A 159 24.59 -5.65 26.85
N CYS A 160 23.73 -6.57 27.31
CA CYS A 160 22.80 -6.33 28.41
C CYS A 160 23.53 -6.30 29.77
N THR A 161 23.05 -5.48 30.68
CA THR A 161 23.45 -5.50 32.08
C THR A 161 22.57 -6.47 32.87
N VAL A 162 23.20 -7.39 33.60
CA VAL A 162 22.49 -8.33 34.48
C VAL A 162 22.68 -7.91 35.94
N ALA A 163 21.57 -7.87 36.67
CA ALA A 163 21.48 -7.71 38.13
C ALA A 163 20.72 -8.89 38.73
N VAL A 164 21.04 -9.23 39.99
CA VAL A 164 20.40 -10.34 40.70
C VAL A 164 20.06 -9.86 42.11
N ALA A 165 18.81 -10.05 42.52
CA ALA A 165 18.38 -9.77 43.89
C ALA A 165 18.99 -10.79 44.87
N PRO A 166 19.17 -10.45 46.16
CA PRO A 166 19.72 -11.39 47.14
C PRO A 166 18.92 -12.70 47.22
N ILE A 167 19.62 -13.82 47.38
CA ILE A 167 19.02 -15.11 47.77
C ILE A 167 18.93 -15.13 49.29
N VAL A 168 17.73 -15.37 49.80
CA VAL A 168 17.42 -15.35 51.24
C VAL A 168 17.57 -16.75 51.86
N SER A 169 17.31 -17.80 51.08
CA SER A 169 17.52 -19.19 51.48
C SER A 169 17.70 -20.11 50.27
N GLY A 170 18.35 -21.26 50.48
CA GLY A 170 18.58 -22.28 49.45
C GLY A 170 19.81 -22.01 48.59
N THR A 171 19.98 -22.78 47.51
CA THR A 171 21.08 -22.61 46.55
C THR A 171 20.58 -22.95 45.15
N ARG A 172 20.81 -22.04 44.19
CA ARG A 172 20.48 -22.31 42.78
C ARG A 172 21.70 -22.85 42.03
N GLY A 173 21.45 -23.81 41.14
CA GLY A 173 22.41 -24.24 40.12
C GLY A 173 22.12 -23.56 38.79
N VAL A 174 23.15 -23.10 38.11
CA VAL A 174 23.02 -22.52 36.77
C VAL A 174 24.09 -23.08 35.85
N LEU A 175 23.68 -23.62 34.70
CA LEU A 175 24.59 -23.93 33.59
C LEU A 175 24.69 -22.68 32.72
N VAL A 176 25.89 -22.17 32.53
CA VAL A 176 26.14 -20.95 31.75
C VAL A 176 26.85 -21.34 30.47
N HIS A 177 26.30 -20.94 29.32
CA HIS A 177 26.82 -21.24 28.00
C HIS A 177 27.16 -19.96 27.22
N HIS A 178 28.21 -20.03 26.43
CA HIS A 178 28.50 -19.09 25.36
C HIS A 178 27.60 -19.37 24.16
N VAL A 179 27.10 -18.32 23.52
CA VAL A 179 26.46 -18.39 22.22
C VAL A 179 27.27 -17.53 21.27
N ALA A 180 27.88 -18.15 20.26
CA ALA A 180 28.79 -17.50 19.33
C ALA A 180 28.37 -17.72 17.88
N TYR A 181 28.57 -16.71 17.02
CA TYR A 181 28.38 -16.92 15.59
C TYR A 181 29.42 -17.91 15.04
N HIS A 182 28.96 -18.81 14.19
CA HIS A 182 29.82 -19.76 13.48
C HIS A 182 30.79 -18.97 12.58
N ALA A 183 32.03 -19.43 12.48
CA ALA A 183 33.07 -18.77 11.68
C ALA A 183 32.70 -18.52 10.20
N TRP A 184 31.79 -19.30 9.59
CA TRP A 184 31.42 -19.18 8.17
C TRP A 184 30.30 -18.17 7.90
N THR A 185 29.79 -17.47 8.92
CA THR A 185 28.65 -16.54 8.83
C THR A 185 29.05 -15.21 8.17
N HIS A 186 29.57 -15.22 6.95
CA HIS A 186 30.13 -14.03 6.30
C HIS A 186 29.11 -13.18 5.51
N LYS A 187 27.84 -13.61 5.45
CA LYS A 187 26.84 -13.00 4.55
C LYS A 187 25.61 -12.38 5.24
N VAL A 188 25.46 -12.53 6.54
CA VAL A 188 24.28 -12.06 7.28
C VAL A 188 24.67 -10.92 8.21
N ALA A 189 23.80 -9.93 8.37
CA ALA A 189 23.97 -8.86 9.33
C ALA A 189 23.96 -9.45 10.75
N MET A 190 25.15 -9.66 11.32
CA MET A 190 25.31 -10.16 12.69
C MET A 190 24.70 -9.17 13.68
N VAL A 191 23.89 -9.69 14.60
CA VAL A 191 23.26 -8.94 15.69
C VAL A 191 24.12 -9.09 16.94
N TRP A 192 24.74 -8.00 17.35
CA TRP A 192 25.58 -7.97 18.57
C TRP A 192 24.87 -7.39 19.78
N ALA A 193 23.81 -6.60 19.53
CA ALA A 193 23.05 -5.89 20.53
C ALA A 193 21.59 -5.80 20.05
N PRO A 194 20.62 -5.65 20.97
CA PRO A 194 19.29 -5.20 20.57
C PRO A 194 19.45 -3.86 19.82
N PRO A 195 18.80 -3.67 18.66
CA PRO A 195 18.82 -2.40 17.98
C PRO A 195 18.15 -1.35 18.87
N PRO A 196 18.68 -0.12 18.89
CA PRO A 196 18.06 0.97 19.63
C PRO A 196 16.64 1.19 19.13
N LEU A 197 15.78 1.72 20.00
CA LEU A 197 14.45 2.14 19.55
C LEU A 197 14.60 3.24 18.48
N PRO A 198 13.76 3.25 17.44
CA PRO A 198 13.79 4.29 16.42
C PRO A 198 13.54 5.66 17.05
N SER A 199 14.30 6.67 16.61
CA SER A 199 14.05 8.07 16.96
C SER A 199 12.76 8.59 16.30
N HIS A 200 12.18 9.67 16.82
CA HIS A 200 10.98 10.29 16.23
C HIS A 200 11.20 10.66 14.75
N VAL A 201 12.37 11.19 14.40
CA VAL A 201 12.72 11.52 13.00
C VAL A 201 12.68 10.29 12.09
N GLN A 202 13.15 9.15 12.59
CA GLN A 202 13.11 7.88 11.85
C GLN A 202 11.69 7.35 11.69
N ILE A 203 10.85 7.51 12.72
CA ILE A 203 9.44 7.17 12.68
C ILE A 203 8.71 8.03 11.64
N ASP A 204 8.91 9.35 11.67
CA ASP A 204 8.28 10.29 10.74
C ASP A 204 8.66 9.96 9.29
N GLN A 205 9.93 9.64 9.04
CA GLN A 205 10.41 9.22 7.73
C GLN A 205 9.75 7.91 7.27
N ALA A 206 9.64 6.91 8.17
CA ALA A 206 8.99 5.65 7.85
C ALA A 206 7.49 5.80 7.57
N ILE A 207 6.79 6.68 8.31
CA ILE A 207 5.38 6.99 8.06
C ILE A 207 5.22 7.66 6.69
N ALA A 208 6.11 8.57 6.33
CA ALA A 208 6.08 9.23 5.02
C ALA A 208 6.26 8.22 3.87
N ASN A 209 7.15 7.24 4.05
CA ASN A 209 7.41 6.19 3.06
C ASN A 209 6.27 5.17 2.96
N GLN A 210 5.44 5.01 4.01
CA GLN A 210 4.34 4.03 4.04
C GLN A 210 3.22 4.31 3.02
N ALA A 211 3.16 5.50 2.42
CA ALA A 211 2.17 5.81 1.39
C ALA A 211 2.27 4.88 0.16
N GLU A 212 3.43 4.26 -0.06
CA GLU A 212 3.71 3.36 -1.18
C GLU A 212 3.56 1.87 -0.79
N GLU A 213 3.18 1.57 0.45
CA GLU A 213 3.17 0.19 0.97
C GLU A 213 1.78 -0.47 0.94
N GLU A 214 1.75 -1.78 0.74
CA GLU A 214 0.52 -2.59 0.70
C GLU A 214 -0.12 -2.83 2.08
N TYR A 215 0.41 -2.24 3.16
CA TYR A 215 -0.02 -2.47 4.54
C TYR A 215 -0.03 -1.16 5.33
N CYS A 216 -1.02 -0.99 6.21
CA CYS A 216 -1.16 0.26 6.98
C CYS A 216 -1.07 0.06 8.51
N ALA A 217 -0.98 -1.19 8.97
CA ALA A 217 -0.85 -1.56 10.37
C ALA A 217 0.27 -2.60 10.59
N MET A 218 0.81 -2.59 11.80
CA MET A 218 1.91 -3.43 12.26
C MET A 218 1.48 -4.30 13.44
N GLN A 219 2.17 -5.43 13.61
CA GLN A 219 1.92 -6.34 14.72
C GLN A 219 3.18 -6.62 15.54
N VAL A 220 2.96 -6.80 16.83
CA VAL A 220 3.96 -7.13 17.84
C VAL A 220 3.40 -8.29 18.66
N ILE A 221 4.09 -9.41 18.62
CA ILE A 221 3.79 -10.56 19.47
C ILE A 221 4.23 -10.21 20.90
N LEU A 222 3.32 -10.38 21.86
CA LEU A 222 3.61 -10.15 23.27
C LEU A 222 4.59 -11.20 23.79
N GLU A 223 5.58 -10.77 24.55
CA GLU A 223 6.54 -11.65 25.21
C GLU A 223 5.87 -12.46 26.32
N THR A 224 4.91 -11.87 27.04
CA THR A 224 4.08 -12.59 28.01
C THR A 224 2.78 -13.01 27.34
N PRO A 225 2.63 -14.27 26.90
CA PRO A 225 1.45 -14.71 26.17
C PRO A 225 0.22 -14.58 27.08
N SER A 226 -0.77 -13.83 26.63
CA SER A 226 -2.04 -13.68 27.33
C SER A 226 -3.18 -13.71 26.34
N ALA A 227 -4.25 -14.43 26.70
CA ALA A 227 -5.49 -14.38 25.96
C ALA A 227 -6.19 -13.03 26.17
N SER A 228 -6.12 -12.43 27.36
CA SER A 228 -6.80 -11.17 27.70
C SER A 228 -5.81 -10.17 28.30
N PRO A 229 -4.88 -9.61 27.52
CA PRO A 229 -3.95 -8.61 28.03
C PRO A 229 -4.69 -7.31 28.38
N HIS A 230 -4.21 -6.64 29.43
CA HIS A 230 -4.61 -5.28 29.78
C HIS A 230 -3.38 -4.38 29.77
N PHE A 231 -3.49 -3.17 29.21
CA PHE A 231 -2.35 -2.25 29.13
C PHE A 231 -1.78 -1.90 30.51
N ALA A 232 -2.64 -1.81 31.52
CA ALA A 232 -2.24 -1.53 32.91
C ALA A 232 -1.50 -2.69 33.58
N SER A 233 -1.61 -3.92 33.06
CA SER A 233 -0.94 -5.11 33.60
C SER A 233 0.31 -5.50 32.81
N LEU A 234 0.65 -4.77 31.74
CA LEU A 234 1.87 -5.04 31.00
C LEU A 234 3.09 -4.77 31.88
N GLY A 235 4.06 -5.69 31.80
CA GLY A 235 5.37 -5.54 32.40
C GLY A 235 6.47 -5.71 31.37
N GLY A 236 7.71 -5.57 31.82
CA GLY A 236 8.90 -5.85 31.03
C GLY A 236 8.91 -5.16 29.65
N ARG A 237 9.26 -5.94 28.64
CA ARG A 237 9.35 -5.48 27.25
C ARG A 237 8.03 -5.02 26.66
N ASP A 238 6.94 -5.75 26.90
CA ASP A 238 5.64 -5.44 26.32
C ASP A 238 5.19 -4.03 26.75
N LYS A 239 5.43 -3.68 28.02
CA LYS A 239 5.22 -2.32 28.53
C LYS A 239 6.16 -1.31 27.87
N ALA A 240 7.45 -1.61 27.74
CA ALA A 240 8.42 -0.69 27.13
C ALA A 240 8.05 -0.34 25.67
N VAL A 241 7.56 -1.32 24.89
CA VAL A 241 7.08 -1.07 23.52
C VAL A 241 5.85 -0.16 23.51
N VAL A 242 4.89 -0.40 24.41
CA VAL A 242 3.70 0.46 24.53
C VAL A 242 4.07 1.88 24.96
N ASP A 243 4.94 2.02 25.96
CA ASP A 243 5.40 3.33 26.43
C ASP A 243 6.13 4.10 25.31
N TRP A 244 6.97 3.42 24.51
CA TRP A 244 7.63 4.01 23.34
C TRP A 244 6.63 4.47 22.27
N LEU A 245 5.64 3.64 21.93
CA LEU A 245 4.59 4.02 20.97
C LEU A 245 3.76 5.22 21.47
N LEU A 246 3.53 5.32 22.78
CA LEU A 246 2.82 6.44 23.40
C LEU A 246 3.65 7.72 23.40
N ASP A 247 4.94 7.63 23.70
CA ASP A 247 5.88 8.77 23.67
C ASP A 247 6.02 9.34 22.26
N ALA A 248 6.03 8.47 21.24
CA ALA A 248 6.00 8.88 19.84
C ALA A 248 4.74 9.71 19.48
N GLY A 249 3.61 9.45 20.13
CA GLY A 249 2.37 10.23 20.00
C GLY A 249 1.66 10.15 18.64
N CYS A 250 2.27 9.53 17.63
CA CYS A 250 1.78 9.45 16.25
C CYS A 250 1.09 8.13 15.91
N PHE A 251 0.93 7.21 16.87
CA PHE A 251 0.30 5.89 16.66
C PHE A 251 -1.03 5.76 17.40
N ASP A 252 -1.92 4.98 16.80
CA ASP A 252 -2.97 4.25 17.52
C ASP A 252 -2.50 2.83 17.79
N MET A 253 -3.04 2.21 18.85
CA MET A 253 -2.77 0.81 19.15
C MET A 253 -3.95 0.13 19.82
N ALA A 254 -4.05 -1.17 19.60
CA ALA A 254 -5.03 -2.04 20.22
C ALA A 254 -4.43 -3.43 20.46
N PHE A 255 -4.97 -4.14 21.44
CA PHE A 255 -4.79 -5.59 21.49
C PHE A 255 -5.77 -6.26 20.54
N MET A 256 -5.26 -7.24 19.81
CA MET A 256 -6.00 -8.05 18.86
C MET A 256 -5.83 -9.52 19.20
N ARG A 257 -6.94 -10.23 19.43
CA ARG A 257 -6.95 -11.69 19.59
C ARG A 257 -6.95 -12.37 18.23
N VAL A 258 -6.04 -13.32 18.05
CA VAL A 258 -6.00 -14.19 16.87
C VAL A 258 -7.07 -15.27 17.08
N GLY A 259 -8.01 -15.43 16.15
CA GLY A 259 -9.00 -16.52 16.19
C GLY A 259 -8.45 -17.85 15.67
N GLU A 260 -9.26 -18.91 15.78
CA GLU A 260 -8.92 -20.24 15.24
C GLU A 260 -8.68 -20.18 13.72
N TYR A 261 -7.57 -20.77 13.28
CA TYR A 261 -7.28 -20.95 11.85
C TYR A 261 -8.32 -21.89 11.24
N HIS A 262 -9.04 -21.44 10.22
CA HIS A 262 -9.67 -22.38 9.30
C HIS A 262 -8.60 -22.83 8.32
N THR A 263 -8.22 -24.10 8.28
CA THR A 263 -7.33 -24.64 7.23
C THR A 263 -8.16 -25.00 6.01
N TYR A 264 -7.81 -24.46 4.85
CA TYR A 264 -8.30 -24.92 3.56
C TYR A 264 -7.40 -26.06 3.11
N VAL A 265 -7.97 -27.26 3.00
CA VAL A 265 -7.28 -28.40 2.41
C VAL A 265 -7.35 -28.23 0.90
N TRP A 266 -6.22 -27.88 0.28
CA TRP A 266 -6.13 -27.85 -1.18
C TRP A 266 -6.33 -29.25 -1.76
N GLY A 267 -6.70 -29.34 -3.05
CA GLY A 267 -6.92 -30.62 -3.73
C GLY A 267 -5.69 -31.54 -3.80
N ASN A 268 -4.51 -31.06 -3.42
CA ASN A 268 -3.27 -31.84 -3.27
C ASN A 268 -3.06 -32.38 -1.84
N GLY A 269 -3.98 -32.12 -0.90
CA GLY A 269 -3.87 -32.52 0.51
C GLY A 269 -2.97 -31.63 1.36
N ALA A 270 -2.50 -30.48 0.85
CA ALA A 270 -1.80 -29.50 1.66
C ALA A 270 -2.80 -28.64 2.42
N ASP A 271 -2.65 -28.61 3.75
CA ASP A 271 -3.39 -27.70 4.62
C ASP A 271 -2.72 -26.33 4.53
N GLU A 272 -3.39 -25.36 3.92
CA GLU A 272 -3.00 -23.96 4.06
C GLU A 272 -4.04 -23.22 4.91
N PRO A 273 -3.63 -22.36 5.84
CA PRO A 273 -4.56 -21.54 6.62
C PRO A 273 -5.34 -20.61 5.68
N THR A 274 -6.66 -20.77 5.67
CA THR A 274 -7.60 -19.86 5.00
C THR A 274 -7.74 -18.58 5.80
N TYR A 275 -7.52 -17.46 5.12
CA TYR A 275 -7.91 -16.13 5.59
C TYR A 275 -9.40 -15.90 5.32
N PRO A 276 -10.12 -15.17 6.19
CA PRO A 276 -9.62 -14.36 7.31
C PRO A 276 -9.69 -15.03 8.69
N ILE A 277 -8.72 -14.70 9.54
CA ILE A 277 -8.74 -14.98 10.99
C ILE A 277 -9.91 -14.19 11.61
N ALA A 278 -10.83 -14.86 12.31
CA ALA A 278 -11.90 -14.20 13.05
C ALA A 278 -11.29 -13.46 14.26
N LEU A 279 -11.31 -12.13 14.25
CA LEU A 279 -10.77 -11.33 15.36
C LEU A 279 -11.88 -11.04 16.38
N LEU A 280 -11.57 -11.25 17.66
CA LEU A 280 -12.44 -10.94 18.81
C LEU A 280 -12.17 -9.53 19.35
N ASP A 281 -13.01 -9.09 20.30
CA ASP A 281 -13.00 -7.80 21.00
C ASP A 281 -11.62 -7.11 21.06
N GLU A 282 -11.52 -5.99 20.34
CA GLU A 282 -10.34 -5.13 20.35
C GLU A 282 -10.35 -4.23 21.59
N THR A 283 -9.23 -4.22 22.31
CA THR A 283 -9.03 -3.29 23.42
C THR A 283 -8.08 -2.18 22.99
N PHE A 284 -8.62 -1.03 22.63
CA PHE A 284 -7.85 0.16 22.24
C PHE A 284 -7.15 0.80 23.45
N HIS A 285 -5.95 1.34 23.24
CA HIS A 285 -5.26 2.05 24.31
C HIS A 285 -5.93 3.41 24.59
N PRO A 286 -6.33 3.70 25.85
CA PRO A 286 -7.12 4.90 26.15
C PRO A 286 -6.39 6.21 25.84
N GLN A 287 -5.07 6.27 26.02
CA GLN A 287 -4.27 7.47 25.71
C GLN A 287 -4.09 7.75 24.21
N CYS A 288 -4.34 6.78 23.33
CA CYS A 288 -4.28 7.03 21.88
C CYS A 288 -5.43 7.93 21.40
N ALA A 289 -6.51 8.00 22.18
CA ALA A 289 -7.74 8.69 21.83
C ALA A 289 -8.23 8.30 20.42
N THR A 290 -8.20 7.00 20.12
CA THR A 290 -8.65 6.47 18.82
C THR A 290 -10.13 6.81 18.61
N PRO A 291 -10.51 7.49 17.52
CA PRO A 291 -11.89 7.91 17.29
C PRO A 291 -12.86 6.72 17.30
N ALA A 292 -14.05 6.92 17.86
CA ALA A 292 -15.07 5.86 17.97
C ALA A 292 -15.41 5.26 16.60
N LEU A 293 -15.43 6.07 15.54
CA LEU A 293 -15.68 5.62 14.17
C LEU A 293 -14.59 4.66 13.64
N VAL A 294 -13.33 4.89 14.03
CA VAL A 294 -12.22 3.98 13.67
C VAL A 294 -12.34 2.69 14.47
N GLN A 295 -12.63 2.78 15.78
CA GLN A 295 -12.85 1.60 16.63
C GLN A 295 -13.99 0.74 16.12
N GLU A 296 -15.11 1.37 15.72
CA GLU A 296 -16.24 0.65 15.14
C GLU A 296 -15.86 -0.01 13.82
N THR A 297 -15.07 0.66 12.98
CA THR A 297 -14.66 0.11 11.68
C THR A 297 -13.79 -1.13 11.83
N CYS A 298 -12.87 -1.14 12.80
CA CYS A 298 -12.01 -2.29 13.06
C CYS A 298 -12.83 -3.54 13.49
N ARG A 299 -13.98 -3.35 14.16
CA ARG A 299 -14.94 -4.44 14.47
C ARG A 299 -15.62 -5.03 13.23
N TRP A 300 -15.88 -4.22 12.21
CA TRP A 300 -16.59 -4.66 10.99
C TRP A 300 -15.64 -5.15 9.90
N ARG A 301 -14.45 -4.57 9.84
CA ARG A 301 -13.40 -4.91 8.87
C ARG A 301 -12.15 -5.30 9.64
N SER A 302 -11.85 -6.59 9.59
CA SER A 302 -10.70 -7.20 10.27
C SER A 302 -9.42 -6.41 9.99
N ILE A 303 -8.76 -5.93 11.06
CA ILE A 303 -7.49 -5.21 10.94
C ILE A 303 -6.39 -6.08 10.32
N ALA A 304 -6.52 -7.41 10.40
CA ALA A 304 -5.66 -8.37 9.73
C ALA A 304 -5.60 -8.16 8.20
N THR A 305 -6.62 -7.56 7.59
CA THR A 305 -6.59 -7.22 6.16
C THR A 305 -5.61 -6.09 5.82
N PHE A 306 -5.13 -5.36 6.83
CA PHE A 306 -4.20 -4.24 6.71
C PHE A 306 -2.83 -4.51 7.33
N LEU A 307 -2.64 -5.69 7.92
CA LEU A 307 -1.36 -6.15 8.43
C LEU A 307 -0.47 -6.59 7.27
N TYR A 308 0.83 -6.44 7.44
CA TYR A 308 1.82 -6.91 6.48
C TYR A 308 1.70 -8.43 6.23
N GLY A 309 1.84 -8.82 4.95
CA GLY A 309 1.60 -10.18 4.45
C GLY A 309 2.56 -11.27 4.94
N ASP A 310 3.60 -10.94 5.71
CA ASP A 310 4.42 -11.93 6.41
C ASP A 310 3.73 -12.37 7.71
N VAL A 311 2.55 -12.94 7.51
CA VAL A 311 1.66 -13.50 8.53
C VAL A 311 2.23 -14.81 9.10
N ASN A 312 3.44 -15.22 8.71
CA ASN A 312 4.11 -16.42 9.24
C ASN A 312 4.24 -16.40 10.77
N ALA A 313 4.31 -15.21 11.37
CA ALA A 313 4.33 -15.04 12.83
C ALA A 313 3.06 -15.58 13.51
N PHE A 314 1.92 -15.62 12.82
CA PHE A 314 0.68 -16.16 13.35
C PHE A 314 0.69 -17.69 13.39
N HIS A 315 1.31 -18.36 12.41
CA HIS A 315 1.35 -19.83 12.37
C HIS A 315 1.96 -20.48 13.62
N GLU A 316 2.79 -19.74 14.36
CA GLU A 316 3.41 -20.17 15.61
C GLU A 316 2.67 -19.73 16.88
N MET A 317 1.66 -18.87 16.75
CA MET A 317 0.85 -18.41 17.88
C MET A 317 -0.31 -19.37 18.12
N ASP A 318 -0.46 -19.80 19.37
CA ASP A 318 -1.68 -20.44 19.84
C ASP A 318 -2.87 -19.50 19.56
N ALA A 319 -3.91 -20.04 18.92
CA ALA A 319 -5.12 -19.33 18.48
C ALA A 319 -5.97 -18.76 19.62
N SER A 320 -5.46 -18.76 20.84
CA SER A 320 -6.04 -18.12 22.01
C SER A 320 -5.30 -16.85 22.44
N LEU A 321 -4.13 -16.55 21.85
CA LEU A 321 -3.27 -15.45 22.28
C LEU A 321 -3.59 -14.13 21.60
N ALA A 322 -3.39 -13.04 22.34
CA ALA A 322 -3.46 -11.69 21.81
C ALA A 322 -2.08 -11.18 21.36
N CYS A 323 -2.10 -10.31 20.35
CA CYS A 323 -0.95 -9.52 19.91
C CYS A 323 -1.27 -8.02 20.05
N LEU A 324 -0.22 -7.20 20.12
CA LEU A 324 -0.33 -5.75 20.01
C LEU A 324 -0.34 -5.38 18.53
N VAL A 325 -1.34 -4.64 18.10
CA VAL A 325 -1.41 -4.06 16.74
C VAL A 325 -1.36 -2.55 16.86
N PHE A 326 -0.61 -1.90 15.98
CA PHE A 326 -0.51 -0.45 15.95
C PHE A 326 -0.40 0.09 14.52
N TRP A 327 -0.83 1.33 14.32
CA TRP A 327 -0.78 2.00 13.01
C TRP A 327 -0.61 3.51 13.20
N PRO A 328 0.01 4.22 12.25
CA PRO A 328 0.07 5.67 12.30
C PRO A 328 -1.31 6.30 12.29
N LYS A 329 -1.52 7.35 13.09
CA LYS A 329 -2.79 8.11 13.11
C LYS A 329 -3.14 8.68 11.73
N ALA A 330 -2.14 8.96 10.89
CA ALA A 330 -2.32 9.38 9.50
C ALA A 330 -3.09 8.34 8.65
N ASN A 331 -3.04 7.05 9.03
CA ASN A 331 -3.68 5.94 8.32
C ASN A 331 -5.12 5.65 8.78
N ARG A 332 -5.69 6.46 9.70
CA ARG A 332 -7.07 6.30 10.18
C ARG A 332 -8.10 6.25 9.05
N LEU A 333 -7.91 7.06 7.99
CA LEU A 333 -8.79 7.04 6.81
C LEU A 333 -8.64 5.77 5.96
N THR A 334 -7.43 5.21 5.88
CA THR A 334 -7.17 3.95 5.19
C THR A 334 -7.91 2.80 5.86
N LEU A 335 -7.88 2.75 7.20
CA LEU A 335 -8.65 1.79 8.00
C LEU A 335 -10.16 2.00 7.84
N LEU A 336 -10.60 3.26 7.85
CA LEU A 336 -12.01 3.62 7.68
C LEU A 336 -12.56 3.14 6.32
N GLY A 337 -11.73 3.23 5.28
CA GLY A 337 -12.08 2.90 3.90
C GLY A 337 -12.84 4.02 3.19
N LEU A 338 -12.88 3.94 1.85
CA LEU A 338 -13.43 4.98 0.98
C LEU A 338 -14.91 5.30 1.26
N PRO A 339 -15.83 4.33 1.41
CA PRO A 339 -17.26 4.63 1.58
C PRO A 339 -17.55 5.38 2.88
N ARG A 340 -16.95 4.95 3.99
CA ARG A 340 -17.12 5.58 5.30
C ARG A 340 -16.38 6.93 5.37
N THR A 341 -15.25 7.08 4.67
CA THR A 341 -14.58 8.38 4.50
C THR A 341 -15.50 9.39 3.81
N ILE A 342 -16.14 9.02 2.70
CA ILE A 342 -17.13 9.87 2.02
C ILE A 342 -18.28 10.24 2.96
N ALA A 343 -18.82 9.27 3.71
CA ALA A 343 -19.91 9.50 4.65
C ALA A 343 -19.53 10.50 5.75
N LEU A 344 -18.32 10.37 6.30
CA LEU A 344 -17.76 11.29 7.30
C LEU A 344 -17.59 12.71 6.73
N LEU A 345 -16.97 12.86 5.56
CA LEU A 345 -16.81 14.18 4.96
C LEU A 345 -18.17 14.84 4.68
N ARG A 346 -19.16 14.06 4.26
CA ARG A 346 -20.53 14.53 4.07
C ARG A 346 -21.19 14.97 5.38
N SER A 347 -21.01 14.23 6.48
CA SER A 347 -21.58 14.60 7.78
C SER A 347 -20.96 15.89 8.33
N ILE A 348 -19.67 16.11 8.10
CA ILE A 348 -18.97 17.34 8.47
C ILE A 348 -19.54 18.53 7.70
N LEU A 349 -19.74 18.40 6.38
CA LEU A 349 -20.29 19.49 5.56
C LEU A 349 -21.77 19.78 5.85
N SER A 350 -22.54 18.77 6.29
CA SER A 350 -23.93 18.97 6.72
C SER A 350 -24.07 19.56 8.13
N GLY A 351 -22.95 19.76 8.84
CA GLY A 351 -22.94 20.33 10.19
C GLY A 351 -23.41 19.35 11.27
N SER A 352 -23.25 18.04 11.05
CA SER A 352 -23.56 17.03 12.07
C SER A 352 -22.66 17.20 13.30
N PRO A 353 -23.22 17.37 14.52
CA PRO A 353 -22.44 17.55 15.74
C PRO A 353 -21.77 16.25 16.25
N GLN A 354 -21.99 15.11 15.58
CA GLN A 354 -21.46 13.82 16.01
C GLN A 354 -19.96 13.62 15.68
N ASP A 355 -19.39 14.42 14.77
CA ASP A 355 -18.06 14.16 14.18
C ASP A 355 -17.09 15.36 14.32
N ASP A 356 -17.12 16.07 15.45
CA ASP A 356 -16.28 17.26 15.67
C ASP A 356 -14.80 16.95 15.98
N ASP A 357 -14.43 15.68 16.19
CA ASP A 357 -13.05 15.30 16.50
C ASP A 357 -12.13 15.28 15.28
N ASN A 358 -12.67 15.46 14.06
CA ASN A 358 -11.95 15.34 12.78
C ASN A 358 -11.13 14.04 12.66
N LEU A 359 -11.58 12.93 13.27
CA LEU A 359 -10.79 11.71 13.43
C LEU A 359 -9.41 11.94 14.08
N GLY A 360 -9.28 12.95 14.92
CA GLY A 360 -8.05 13.39 15.57
C GLY A 360 -6.98 13.98 14.64
N PHE A 361 -7.36 14.40 13.42
CA PHE A 361 -6.54 15.30 12.63
C PHE A 361 -6.58 16.72 13.25
N GLU A 362 -5.48 17.46 13.11
CA GLU A 362 -5.32 18.80 13.73
C GLU A 362 -6.38 19.82 13.28
N SER A 363 -6.95 19.61 12.09
CA SER A 363 -8.01 20.47 11.55
C SER A 363 -8.87 19.74 10.52
N ARG A 364 -10.04 20.31 10.22
CA ARG A 364 -10.87 19.89 9.08
C ARG A 364 -10.08 19.92 7.77
N SER A 365 -9.26 20.94 7.55
CA SER A 365 -8.44 21.03 6.33
C SER A 365 -7.44 19.88 6.23
N ALA A 366 -6.80 19.49 7.34
CA ALA A 366 -5.90 18.34 7.38
C ALA A 366 -6.62 17.02 7.07
N LEU A 367 -7.84 16.83 7.59
CA LEU A 367 -8.68 15.66 7.29
C LEU A 367 -9.05 15.61 5.79
N PHE A 368 -9.51 16.72 5.21
CA PHE A 368 -9.85 16.79 3.78
C PHE A 368 -8.62 16.61 2.89
N ALA A 369 -7.45 17.12 3.29
CA ALA A 369 -6.20 16.90 2.57
C ALA A 369 -5.77 15.42 2.60
N ALA A 370 -5.89 14.76 3.76
CA ALA A 370 -5.61 13.33 3.89
C ALA A 370 -6.58 12.48 3.05
N ALA A 371 -7.87 12.80 3.06
CA ALA A 371 -8.85 12.14 2.21
C ALA A 371 -8.54 12.36 0.72
N THR A 372 -8.18 13.58 0.33
CA THR A 372 -7.81 13.90 -1.06
C THR A 372 -6.68 13.00 -1.55
N ARG A 373 -5.60 12.86 -0.75
CA ARG A 373 -4.49 11.94 -1.07
C ARG A 373 -4.93 10.49 -1.21
N LEU A 374 -5.83 10.02 -0.33
CA LEU A 374 -6.38 8.67 -0.37
C LEU A 374 -7.09 8.35 -1.70
N PHE A 375 -7.77 9.35 -2.28
CA PHE A 375 -8.49 9.20 -3.55
C PHE A 375 -7.65 9.50 -4.80
N ILE A 376 -6.55 10.25 -4.68
CA ILE A 376 -5.63 10.53 -5.81
C ILE A 376 -4.77 9.32 -6.14
N SER A 377 -4.18 8.67 -5.11
CA SER A 377 -3.17 7.62 -5.27
C SER A 377 -3.54 6.60 -6.36
N ASP A 378 -2.63 6.32 -7.29
CA ASP A 378 -2.86 5.36 -8.38
C ASP A 378 -2.97 3.93 -7.86
N GLU A 379 -2.23 3.63 -6.79
CA GLU A 379 -2.34 2.38 -6.08
C GLU A 379 -3.39 2.56 -4.97
N PRO A 380 -4.51 1.82 -5.01
CA PRO A 380 -5.28 1.63 -3.81
C PRO A 380 -4.33 1.03 -2.77
N GLY A 381 -4.05 1.77 -1.69
CA GLY A 381 -3.41 1.15 -0.53
C GLY A 381 -4.17 -0.13 -0.12
N PRO A 382 -3.62 -0.96 0.78
CA PRO A 382 -4.06 -2.32 1.11
C PRO A 382 -5.52 -2.63 0.72
N LYS A 383 -5.71 -3.31 -0.43
CA LYS A 383 -7.01 -3.87 -0.85
C LYS A 383 -8.15 -2.84 -0.96
N GLN A 384 -7.90 -1.59 -1.37
CA GLN A 384 -8.98 -0.64 -1.71
C GLN A 384 -9.51 -0.84 -3.16
N ASP A 385 -9.75 -2.09 -3.55
CA ASP A 385 -10.07 -2.53 -4.93
C ASP A 385 -11.38 -1.98 -5.55
N GLU A 386 -12.04 -0.99 -4.94
CA GLU A 386 -13.31 -0.47 -5.45
C GLU A 386 -13.40 1.06 -5.41
N ARG A 387 -12.40 1.77 -5.96
CA ARG A 387 -12.61 3.17 -6.38
C ARG A 387 -13.59 3.17 -7.56
N THR A 388 -14.87 3.37 -7.29
CA THR A 388 -15.88 3.51 -8.35
C THR A 388 -15.93 4.94 -8.89
N THR A 389 -16.42 5.10 -10.12
CA THR A 389 -16.65 6.43 -10.72
C THR A 389 -17.57 7.29 -9.85
N GLU A 390 -18.57 6.68 -9.22
CA GLU A 390 -19.51 7.37 -8.32
C GLU A 390 -18.81 7.91 -7.08
N MET A 391 -17.89 7.15 -6.48
CA MET A 391 -17.10 7.60 -5.34
C MET A 391 -16.19 8.77 -5.71
N LEU A 392 -15.55 8.72 -6.88
CA LEU A 392 -14.69 9.80 -7.38
C LEU A 392 -15.49 11.09 -7.65
N LEU A 393 -16.69 10.95 -8.22
CA LEU A 393 -17.59 12.09 -8.43
C LEU A 393 -18.06 12.68 -7.09
N GLU A 394 -18.35 11.83 -6.11
CA GLU A 394 -18.81 12.27 -4.81
C GLU A 394 -17.72 13.01 -4.02
N ILE A 395 -16.48 12.51 -4.00
CA ILE A 395 -15.37 13.23 -3.36
C ILE A 395 -15.10 14.57 -4.06
N ALA A 396 -15.20 14.64 -5.39
CA ALA A 396 -15.09 15.91 -6.12
C ALA A 396 -16.16 16.93 -5.69
N ARG A 397 -17.40 16.48 -5.48
CA ARG A 397 -18.51 17.32 -4.98
C ARG A 397 -18.26 17.79 -3.56
N LEU A 398 -17.82 16.89 -2.68
CA LEU A 398 -17.49 17.23 -1.30
C LEU A 398 -16.36 18.27 -1.23
N LEU A 399 -15.31 18.13 -2.06
CA LEU A 399 -14.22 19.12 -2.14
C LEU A 399 -14.69 20.46 -2.69
N TYR A 400 -15.56 20.43 -3.72
CA TYR A 400 -16.20 21.63 -4.24
C TYR A 400 -17.03 22.34 -3.15
N ASP A 401 -17.85 21.61 -2.39
CA ASP A 401 -18.69 22.14 -1.34
C ASP A 401 -17.87 22.69 -0.16
N TYR A 402 -16.82 21.97 0.25
CA TYR A 402 -15.85 22.40 1.26
C TYR A 402 -15.22 23.75 0.94
N GLY A 403 -15.01 24.04 -0.35
CA GLY A 403 -14.61 25.37 -0.82
C GLY A 403 -13.11 25.64 -0.83
N ASP A 404 -12.28 24.64 -0.54
CA ASP A 404 -10.83 24.72 -0.69
C ASP A 404 -10.43 24.44 -2.14
N VAL A 405 -10.21 25.52 -2.90
CA VAL A 405 -9.82 25.47 -4.31
C VAL A 405 -8.47 24.76 -4.52
N THR A 406 -7.59 24.78 -3.52
CA THR A 406 -6.27 24.14 -3.63
C THR A 406 -6.43 22.62 -3.62
N LEU A 407 -7.19 22.09 -2.66
CA LEU A 407 -7.46 20.65 -2.56
C LEU A 407 -8.29 20.14 -3.75
N LEU A 408 -9.32 20.88 -4.15
CA LEU A 408 -10.09 20.53 -5.34
C LEU A 408 -9.21 20.56 -6.60
N GLY A 409 -8.37 21.59 -6.74
CA GLY A 409 -7.43 21.72 -7.84
C GLY A 409 -6.46 20.55 -7.91
N GLN A 410 -5.87 20.18 -6.78
CA GLN A 410 -4.98 19.03 -6.63
C GLN A 410 -5.68 17.74 -7.06
N PHE A 411 -6.87 17.47 -6.51
CA PHE A 411 -7.67 16.29 -6.83
C PHE A 411 -7.98 16.18 -8.32
N LEU A 412 -8.37 17.29 -8.95
CA LEU A 412 -8.69 17.33 -10.38
C LEU A 412 -7.45 17.15 -11.25
N SER A 413 -6.28 17.67 -10.86
CA SER A 413 -5.06 17.62 -11.68
C SER A 413 -4.23 16.34 -11.53
N GLU A 414 -4.26 15.72 -10.35
CA GLU A 414 -3.41 14.55 -10.05
C GLU A 414 -4.13 13.21 -10.30
N ARG A 415 -5.44 13.25 -10.62
CA ARG A 415 -6.21 12.05 -10.96
C ARG A 415 -6.34 11.85 -12.46
N GLN A 416 -6.29 10.60 -12.90
CA GLN A 416 -6.62 10.22 -14.27
C GLN A 416 -8.12 10.27 -14.53
N TRP A 417 -8.51 11.05 -15.54
CA TRP A 417 -9.89 11.21 -15.99
C TRP A 417 -10.01 10.84 -17.47
N ASP A 418 -10.77 9.79 -17.76
CA ASP A 418 -10.93 9.29 -19.13
C ASP A 418 -12.38 9.36 -19.59
N THR A 419 -13.26 8.64 -18.88
CA THR A 419 -14.66 8.45 -19.24
C THR A 419 -15.65 9.07 -18.24
N GLN A 420 -15.14 9.66 -17.16
CA GLN A 420 -15.94 10.24 -16.06
C GLN A 420 -16.43 11.65 -16.42
N TYR A 421 -17.23 11.79 -17.49
CA TYR A 421 -17.62 13.09 -18.05
C TYR A 421 -18.49 13.93 -17.10
N GLU A 422 -19.13 13.34 -16.11
CA GLU A 422 -19.86 14.05 -15.05
C GLU A 422 -18.93 14.96 -14.24
N VAL A 423 -17.66 14.57 -14.08
CA VAL A 423 -16.64 15.40 -13.41
C VAL A 423 -16.31 16.62 -14.25
N ALA A 424 -16.42 16.55 -15.59
CA ALA A 424 -16.16 17.71 -16.46
C ALA A 424 -17.14 18.87 -16.21
N ALA A 425 -18.41 18.56 -15.90
CA ALA A 425 -19.39 19.57 -15.49
C ALA A 425 -19.00 20.23 -14.17
N LEU A 426 -18.51 19.45 -13.20
CA LEU A 426 -18.03 19.94 -11.91
C LEU A 426 -16.80 20.85 -12.07
N VAL A 427 -15.86 20.51 -12.95
CA VAL A 427 -14.71 21.37 -13.28
C VAL A 427 -15.20 22.75 -13.76
N ALA A 428 -16.18 22.79 -14.66
CA ALA A 428 -16.76 24.06 -15.11
C ALA A 428 -17.46 24.83 -13.99
N MET A 429 -18.20 24.15 -13.11
CA MET A 429 -18.78 24.76 -11.92
C MET A 429 -17.71 25.34 -10.98
N ALA A 430 -16.58 24.64 -10.79
CA ALA A 430 -15.46 25.09 -9.98
C ALA A 430 -14.82 26.37 -10.55
N VAL A 431 -14.60 26.43 -11.86
CA VAL A 431 -14.14 27.66 -12.54
C VAL A 431 -15.10 28.82 -12.32
N HIS A 432 -16.42 28.56 -12.40
CA HIS A 432 -17.41 29.60 -12.19
C HIS A 432 -17.45 30.10 -10.74
N ARG A 433 -17.35 29.19 -9.75
CA ARG A 433 -17.38 29.51 -8.33
C ARG A 433 -16.11 30.19 -7.82
N PHE A 434 -14.95 29.64 -8.15
CA PHE A 434 -13.66 30.09 -7.60
C PHE A 434 -12.93 31.08 -8.51
N GLY A 435 -13.39 31.22 -9.75
CA GLY A 435 -12.84 32.14 -10.73
C GLY A 435 -11.63 31.58 -11.49
N ARG A 436 -11.38 32.17 -12.67
CA ARG A 436 -10.29 31.80 -13.57
C ARG A 436 -8.92 31.80 -12.89
N ALA A 437 -8.61 32.84 -12.12
CA ALA A 437 -7.27 33.01 -11.55
C ALA A 437 -6.88 31.85 -10.62
N ALA A 438 -7.82 31.37 -9.80
CA ALA A 438 -7.57 30.26 -8.89
C ALA A 438 -7.51 28.90 -9.60
N MET A 439 -8.26 28.75 -10.71
CA MET A 439 -8.33 27.49 -11.46
C MET A 439 -7.35 27.38 -12.63
N ASP A 440 -6.59 28.43 -12.97
CA ASP A 440 -5.70 28.41 -14.14
C ASP A 440 -4.64 27.29 -14.07
N ALA A 441 -3.98 27.12 -12.92
CA ALA A 441 -2.97 26.09 -12.74
C ALA A 441 -3.56 24.65 -12.78
N PRO A 442 -4.62 24.31 -12.01
CA PRO A 442 -5.29 23.01 -12.12
C PRO A 442 -5.73 22.69 -13.56
N MET A 443 -6.35 23.67 -14.25
CA MET A 443 -6.82 23.50 -15.63
C MET A 443 -5.69 23.26 -16.60
N ARG A 444 -4.57 23.99 -16.47
CA ARG A 444 -3.38 23.71 -17.28
C ARG A 444 -2.88 22.31 -17.02
N ASN A 445 -2.83 21.85 -15.77
CA ASN A 445 -2.30 20.54 -15.42
C ASN A 445 -3.20 19.36 -15.84
N LEU A 446 -4.49 19.56 -16.15
CA LEU A 446 -5.35 18.47 -16.63
C LEU A 446 -4.77 17.67 -17.80
N HIS A 447 -3.89 18.23 -18.63
CA HIS A 447 -3.33 17.48 -19.77
C HIS A 447 -2.38 16.33 -19.39
N THR A 448 -1.85 16.30 -18.17
CA THR A 448 -0.81 15.33 -17.77
C THR A 448 -1.37 13.92 -17.65
N LEU A 449 -2.56 13.79 -17.05
CA LEU A 449 -3.14 12.50 -16.67
C LEU A 449 -4.54 12.26 -17.26
N THR A 450 -5.09 13.16 -18.08
CA THR A 450 -6.47 13.02 -18.60
C THR A 450 -6.57 12.83 -20.11
N SER A 451 -7.62 12.11 -20.54
CA SER A 451 -7.93 11.94 -21.94
C SER A 451 -8.24 13.30 -22.63
N ALA A 452 -7.93 13.38 -23.92
CA ALA A 452 -8.29 14.55 -24.73
C ALA A 452 -9.82 14.74 -24.80
N ARG A 453 -10.57 13.64 -24.72
CA ARG A 453 -12.03 13.61 -24.75
C ARG A 453 -12.64 14.21 -23.48
N PHE A 454 -12.13 13.83 -22.30
CA PHE A 454 -12.53 14.47 -21.04
C PHE A 454 -12.35 15.98 -21.09
N ARG A 455 -11.17 16.44 -21.55
CA ARG A 455 -10.85 17.86 -21.73
C ARG A 455 -11.80 18.57 -22.70
N TYR A 456 -12.20 17.92 -23.80
CA TYR A 456 -13.23 18.45 -24.70
C TYR A 456 -14.56 18.66 -23.97
N HIS A 457 -15.01 17.71 -23.14
CA HIS A 457 -16.23 17.85 -22.36
C HIS A 457 -16.14 19.02 -21.36
N VAL A 458 -14.99 19.22 -20.73
CA VAL A 458 -14.74 20.39 -19.86
C VAL A 458 -14.94 21.70 -20.64
N LEU A 459 -14.38 21.81 -21.86
CA LEU A 459 -14.56 23.00 -22.70
C LEU A 459 -16.02 23.22 -23.10
N CYS A 460 -16.76 22.14 -23.38
CA CYS A 460 -18.19 22.22 -23.70
C CYS A 460 -18.99 22.79 -22.54
N HIS A 461 -18.71 22.36 -21.30
CA HIS A 461 -19.38 22.88 -20.13
C HIS A 461 -18.98 24.34 -19.83
N LEU A 462 -17.70 24.69 -19.94
CA LEU A 462 -17.24 26.07 -19.74
C LEU A 462 -17.89 27.06 -20.71
N THR A 463 -18.03 26.67 -21.98
CA THR A 463 -18.62 27.54 -23.03
C THR A 463 -20.15 27.57 -23.01
N THR A 464 -20.81 26.73 -22.20
CA THR A 464 -22.27 26.79 -22.03
C THR A 464 -22.69 28.02 -21.23
N PHE A 465 -21.84 28.49 -20.33
CA PHE A 465 -22.04 29.74 -19.60
C PHE A 465 -21.44 30.88 -20.44
N LEU A 466 -22.32 31.66 -21.10
CA LEU A 466 -22.00 32.69 -22.10
C LEU A 466 -21.19 33.88 -21.54
N ASP A 467 -19.98 33.64 -21.05
CA ASP A 467 -19.06 34.67 -20.59
C ASP A 467 -17.96 34.89 -21.64
N ALA A 468 -18.06 35.99 -22.38
CA ALA A 468 -17.07 36.40 -23.38
C ALA A 468 -15.66 36.57 -22.79
N GLN A 469 -15.51 36.73 -21.46
CA GLN A 469 -14.21 36.80 -20.80
C GLN A 469 -13.51 35.44 -20.71
N LEU A 470 -14.26 34.33 -20.77
CA LEU A 470 -13.71 32.98 -20.73
C LEU A 470 -13.29 32.48 -22.11
N ASP A 471 -13.87 32.99 -23.20
CA ASP A 471 -13.62 32.49 -24.57
C ASP A 471 -12.13 32.45 -24.93
N ALA A 472 -11.41 33.56 -24.73
CA ALA A 472 -9.97 33.63 -25.04
C ALA A 472 -9.15 32.65 -24.18
N TRP A 473 -9.50 32.53 -22.90
CA TRP A 473 -8.81 31.63 -21.98
C TRP A 473 -9.08 30.15 -22.29
N CYS A 474 -10.34 29.79 -22.58
CA CYS A 474 -10.71 28.45 -23.03
C CYS A 474 -10.00 28.08 -24.33
N TYR A 475 -9.83 29.05 -25.25
CA TYR A 475 -9.08 28.82 -26.48
C TYR A 475 -7.59 28.57 -26.22
N ASP A 476 -6.97 29.32 -25.31
CA ASP A 476 -5.58 29.10 -24.88
C ASP A 476 -5.39 27.73 -24.22
N LEU A 477 -6.32 27.32 -23.35
CA LEU A 477 -6.34 25.98 -22.74
C LEU A 477 -6.47 24.90 -23.81
N ALA A 478 -7.45 25.03 -24.71
CA ALA A 478 -7.68 24.08 -25.79
C ALA A 478 -6.44 23.92 -26.68
N ARG A 479 -5.73 25.02 -26.98
CA ARG A 479 -4.48 25.00 -27.75
C ARG A 479 -3.39 24.19 -27.05
N GLY A 480 -3.19 24.42 -25.75
CA GLY A 480 -2.22 23.66 -24.95
C GLY A 480 -2.58 22.17 -24.85
N TRP A 481 -3.85 21.87 -24.61
CA TRP A 481 -4.36 20.50 -24.52
C TRP A 481 -4.28 19.76 -25.85
N TRP A 482 -4.57 20.45 -26.96
CA TRP A 482 -4.43 19.93 -28.30
C TRP A 482 -2.99 19.54 -28.62
N SER A 483 -1.99 20.36 -28.26
CA SER A 483 -0.58 19.99 -28.50
C SER A 483 -0.25 18.65 -27.87
N ASN A 484 -0.69 18.42 -26.63
CA ASN A 484 -0.50 17.15 -25.94
C ASN A 484 -1.25 15.98 -26.61
N ALA A 485 -2.52 16.18 -26.98
CA ALA A 485 -3.32 15.16 -27.67
C ALA A 485 -2.70 14.78 -29.03
N ARG A 486 -2.21 15.78 -29.76
CA ARG A 486 -1.50 15.64 -31.02
C ARG A 486 -0.23 14.82 -30.85
N ASP A 487 0.59 15.14 -29.84
CA ASP A 487 1.85 14.45 -29.60
C ASP A 487 1.62 12.98 -29.19
N ALA A 488 0.55 12.72 -28.42
CA ALA A 488 0.11 11.36 -28.09
C ALA A 488 -0.34 10.55 -29.33
N VAL A 489 -0.91 11.20 -30.35
CA VAL A 489 -1.28 10.57 -31.63
C VAL A 489 -0.09 10.45 -32.58
N ALA A 490 0.90 11.34 -32.49
CA ALA A 490 2.11 11.34 -33.32
C ALA A 490 3.14 10.27 -32.91
N TYR A 491 2.87 9.50 -31.85
CA TYR A 491 3.81 8.54 -31.29
C TYR A 491 4.18 7.43 -32.27
N ARG A 492 5.37 7.53 -32.87
CA ARG A 492 5.79 6.75 -34.05
C ARG A 492 5.82 5.23 -33.85
N TYR A 493 5.94 4.75 -32.62
CA TYR A 493 6.13 3.32 -32.33
C TYR A 493 4.82 2.54 -32.25
N MET A 494 3.68 3.20 -31.98
CA MET A 494 2.39 2.55 -31.85
C MET A 494 1.33 3.25 -32.71
N PRO A 495 0.42 2.52 -33.39
CA PRO A 495 -0.72 3.16 -34.03
C PRO A 495 -1.60 3.85 -32.98
N PRO A 496 -2.17 5.02 -33.28
CA PRO A 496 -3.07 5.69 -32.35
C PRO A 496 -4.33 4.85 -32.15
N THR A 497 -4.78 4.76 -30.89
CA THR A 497 -6.05 4.10 -30.54
C THR A 497 -7.24 4.94 -31.01
N GLU A 498 -8.41 4.31 -31.15
CA GLU A 498 -9.64 5.01 -31.50
C GLU A 498 -9.94 6.15 -30.52
N GLU A 499 -9.87 5.88 -29.22
CA GLU A 499 -10.11 6.87 -28.16
C GLU A 499 -9.20 8.09 -28.25
N LYS A 500 -7.89 7.90 -28.46
CA LYS A 500 -6.93 9.00 -28.64
C LYS A 500 -7.27 9.84 -29.88
N LEU A 501 -7.70 9.20 -30.97
CA LEU A 501 -8.13 9.88 -32.18
C LEU A 501 -9.43 10.65 -31.97
N VAL A 502 -10.43 10.06 -31.31
CA VAL A 502 -11.70 10.73 -31.01
C VAL A 502 -11.45 12.00 -30.22
N GLY A 503 -10.76 11.92 -29.08
CA GLY A 503 -10.51 13.08 -28.25
C GLY A 503 -9.69 14.17 -28.94
N ALA A 504 -8.71 13.80 -29.76
CA ALA A 504 -7.98 14.77 -30.58
C ALA A 504 -8.93 15.44 -31.59
N LEU A 505 -9.66 14.67 -32.40
CA LEU A 505 -10.59 15.20 -33.40
C LEU A 505 -11.67 16.11 -32.78
N GLU A 506 -12.19 15.77 -31.61
CA GLU A 506 -13.13 16.61 -30.86
C GLU A 506 -12.51 17.94 -30.42
N LEU A 507 -11.29 17.92 -29.85
CA LEU A 507 -10.57 19.16 -29.52
C LEU A 507 -10.32 20.02 -30.77
N GLN A 508 -9.91 19.40 -31.90
CA GLN A 508 -9.72 20.12 -33.14
C GLN A 508 -11.02 20.77 -33.63
N ALA A 509 -12.12 20.01 -33.63
CA ALA A 509 -13.44 20.51 -34.01
C ALA A 509 -13.90 21.66 -33.12
N TRP A 510 -13.69 21.53 -31.81
CA TRP A 510 -14.00 22.57 -30.85
C TRP A 510 -13.19 23.84 -31.14
N MET A 511 -11.89 23.73 -31.38
CA MET A 511 -11.04 24.87 -31.73
C MET A 511 -11.49 25.53 -33.04
N CYS A 512 -11.86 24.75 -34.07
CA CYS A 512 -12.41 25.29 -35.32
C CYS A 512 -13.70 26.07 -35.07
N LYS A 513 -14.57 25.56 -34.20
CA LYS A 513 -15.83 26.21 -33.85
C LYS A 513 -15.61 27.53 -33.11
N HIS A 514 -14.55 27.65 -32.29
CA HIS A 514 -14.30 28.81 -31.43
C HIS A 514 -13.12 29.70 -31.86
N ALA A 515 -12.45 29.40 -32.98
CA ALA A 515 -11.35 30.23 -33.52
C ALA A 515 -11.75 31.67 -33.85
N VAL A 516 -13.04 31.89 -34.10
CA VAL A 516 -13.62 33.19 -34.40
C VAL A 516 -14.84 33.37 -33.53
N THR A 517 -14.95 34.51 -32.84
CA THR A 517 -16.12 34.81 -31.99
C THR A 517 -17.41 34.68 -32.81
N PRO A 518 -18.54 34.30 -32.19
CA PRO A 518 -19.83 34.21 -32.89
C PRO A 518 -20.18 35.50 -33.64
N THR A 519 -19.89 36.65 -33.04
CA THR A 519 -20.09 37.99 -33.62
C THR A 519 -19.24 38.20 -34.87
N THR A 520 -17.93 37.93 -34.80
CA THR A 520 -17.03 38.05 -35.95
C THR A 520 -17.42 37.07 -37.05
N ARG A 521 -17.81 35.84 -36.71
CA ARG A 521 -18.27 34.84 -37.69
C ARG A 521 -19.57 35.29 -38.37
N ALA A 522 -20.53 35.84 -37.62
CA ALA A 522 -21.75 36.39 -38.19
C ALA A 522 -21.45 37.55 -39.14
N LEU A 523 -20.55 38.46 -38.76
CA LEU A 523 -20.08 39.54 -39.63
C LEU A 523 -19.42 39.02 -40.91
N LEU A 524 -18.55 38.01 -40.82
CA LEU A 524 -17.93 37.38 -41.98
C LEU A 524 -18.98 36.75 -42.90
N ARG A 525 -19.96 36.01 -42.35
CA ARG A 525 -21.04 35.38 -43.12
C ARG A 525 -21.99 36.37 -43.78
N MET A 526 -22.14 37.58 -43.22
CA MET A 526 -22.90 38.65 -43.89
C MET A 526 -22.16 39.24 -45.10
N ARG A 527 -20.83 39.06 -45.18
CA ARG A 527 -19.98 39.72 -46.19
C ARG A 527 -19.33 38.75 -47.18
N LEU A 528 -19.23 37.47 -46.84
CA LEU A 528 -18.53 36.44 -47.60
C LEU A 528 -19.41 35.20 -47.74
N PRO A 529 -19.28 34.43 -48.84
CA PRO A 529 -19.89 33.10 -48.94
C PRO A 529 -19.53 32.22 -47.74
N CYS A 530 -20.45 31.32 -47.34
CA CYS A 530 -20.24 30.42 -46.21
C CYS A 530 -18.92 29.64 -46.33
N ASP A 531 -18.65 29.10 -47.52
CA ASP A 531 -17.44 28.30 -47.80
C ASP A 531 -16.15 29.10 -47.60
N LEU A 532 -16.15 30.39 -47.96
CA LEU A 532 -15.00 31.28 -47.77
C LEU A 532 -14.83 31.66 -46.30
N THR A 533 -15.93 31.88 -45.58
CA THR A 533 -15.89 32.14 -44.13
C THR A 533 -15.34 30.95 -43.36
N ASP A 534 -15.77 29.74 -43.71
CA ASP A 534 -15.30 28.51 -43.09
C ASP A 534 -13.82 28.25 -43.44
N SER A 535 -13.38 28.59 -44.66
CA SER A 535 -11.97 28.55 -45.08
C SER A 535 -11.10 29.55 -44.30
N ILE A 536 -11.58 30.78 -44.08
CA ILE A 536 -10.89 31.78 -43.26
C ILE A 536 -10.80 31.31 -41.80
N CYS A 537 -11.90 30.79 -41.24
CA CYS A 537 -11.88 30.23 -39.88
C CYS A 537 -10.87 29.09 -39.75
N ALA A 538 -10.78 28.22 -40.76
CA ALA A 538 -9.81 27.14 -40.81
C ALA A 538 -8.37 27.65 -40.93
N PHE A 539 -8.14 28.70 -41.73
CA PHE A 539 -6.82 29.33 -41.88
C PHE A 539 -6.34 30.03 -40.61
N LEU A 540 -7.25 30.60 -39.82
CA LEU A 540 -6.95 31.27 -38.56
C LEU A 540 -6.51 30.31 -37.43
N LEU A 541 -6.63 29.00 -37.64
CA LEU A 541 -6.08 28.01 -36.71
C LEU A 541 -4.56 27.97 -36.89
N ASP A 542 -3.83 28.63 -36.00
CA ASP A 542 -2.36 28.66 -35.91
C ASP A 542 -1.75 27.32 -35.39
N VAL A 543 -2.27 26.21 -35.91
CA VAL A 543 -2.02 24.87 -35.41
C VAL A 543 -1.98 23.88 -36.59
N PRO A 544 -0.86 23.17 -36.81
CA PRO A 544 -0.77 22.17 -37.88
C PRO A 544 -1.91 21.15 -37.73
N PRO A 545 -2.68 20.88 -38.80
CA PRO A 545 -3.79 19.95 -38.71
C PRO A 545 -3.26 18.56 -38.38
N LEU A 546 -3.94 17.84 -37.49
CA LEU A 546 -3.64 16.44 -37.19
C LEU A 546 -3.56 15.57 -38.45
N LEU A 547 -4.26 15.97 -39.52
CA LEU A 547 -4.15 15.42 -40.86
C LEU A 547 -2.70 15.24 -41.33
N ASP A 548 -1.82 16.23 -41.16
CA ASP A 548 -0.42 16.15 -41.62
C ASP A 548 0.37 15.07 -40.88
N ILE A 549 0.11 14.95 -39.58
CA ILE A 549 0.72 13.94 -38.72
C ILE A 549 0.24 12.54 -39.11
N LEU A 550 -1.08 12.40 -39.31
CA LEU A 550 -1.69 11.14 -39.73
C LEU A 550 -1.24 10.72 -41.15
N ILE A 551 -1.02 11.67 -42.06
CA ILE A 551 -0.43 11.42 -43.38
C ILE A 551 0.98 10.84 -43.23
N GLN A 552 1.77 11.33 -42.28
CA GLN A 552 3.15 10.89 -42.09
C GLN A 552 3.30 9.70 -41.12
N HIS A 553 2.21 9.24 -40.49
CA HIS A 553 2.28 8.23 -39.44
C HIS A 553 2.78 6.86 -39.96
N PRO A 554 3.90 6.32 -39.46
CA PRO A 554 4.58 5.15 -40.05
C PRO A 554 3.81 3.84 -39.87
N LYS A 555 2.97 3.74 -38.83
CA LYS A 555 2.12 2.55 -38.57
C LYS A 555 0.73 2.65 -39.20
N GLY A 556 0.48 3.72 -39.97
CA GLY A 556 -0.85 4.02 -40.52
C GLY A 556 -1.85 4.46 -39.44
N VAL A 557 -3.12 4.60 -39.85
CA VAL A 557 -4.21 5.18 -39.05
C VAL A 557 -5.45 4.30 -39.09
N ARG A 558 -5.29 3.04 -38.69
CA ARG A 558 -6.33 2.00 -38.83
C ARG A 558 -7.62 2.36 -38.08
N ALA A 559 -7.53 3.01 -36.92
CA ALA A 559 -8.69 3.41 -36.14
C ALA A 559 -9.38 4.68 -36.65
N LEU A 560 -8.83 5.37 -37.66
CA LEU A 560 -9.37 6.65 -38.14
C LEU A 560 -10.82 6.57 -38.63
N PRO A 561 -11.25 5.57 -39.43
CA PRO A 561 -12.65 5.48 -39.84
C PRO A 561 -13.63 5.35 -38.67
N ALA A 562 -13.28 4.58 -37.64
CA ALA A 562 -14.10 4.44 -36.44
C ALA A 562 -14.16 5.75 -35.64
N ALA A 563 -13.01 6.41 -35.46
CA ALA A 563 -12.96 7.71 -34.80
C ALA A 563 -13.75 8.80 -35.55
N LEU A 564 -13.70 8.82 -36.88
CA LEU A 564 -14.49 9.74 -37.70
C LEU A 564 -15.99 9.49 -37.59
N TRP A 565 -16.40 8.24 -37.42
CA TRP A 565 -17.79 7.88 -37.17
C TRP A 565 -18.30 8.40 -35.82
N ALA A 566 -17.42 8.44 -34.81
CA ALA A 566 -17.76 8.88 -33.47
C ALA A 566 -17.78 10.41 -33.28
N VAL A 567 -17.25 11.20 -34.23
CA VAL A 567 -17.04 12.65 -34.04
C VAL A 567 -17.72 13.48 -35.12
N ALA A 568 -18.42 14.55 -34.70
CA ALA A 568 -18.97 15.55 -35.61
C ALA A 568 -17.91 16.62 -35.96
N LEU A 569 -17.26 16.45 -37.11
CA LEU A 569 -16.28 17.41 -37.64
C LEU A 569 -16.92 18.47 -38.56
N PRO A 570 -16.33 19.67 -38.67
CA PRO A 570 -16.66 20.61 -39.74
C PRO A 570 -16.54 19.93 -41.12
N PRO A 571 -17.46 20.18 -42.08
CA PRO A 571 -17.51 19.46 -43.35
C PRO A 571 -16.17 19.40 -44.10
N ALA A 572 -15.45 20.52 -44.17
CA ALA A 572 -14.14 20.60 -44.82
C ALA A 572 -13.10 19.66 -44.20
N LEU A 573 -13.03 19.60 -42.86
CA LEU A 573 -12.14 18.69 -42.15
C LEU A 573 -12.58 17.25 -42.31
N HIS A 574 -13.89 16.99 -42.18
CA HIS A 574 -14.46 15.65 -42.35
C HIS A 574 -14.07 15.06 -43.71
N SER A 575 -14.26 15.82 -44.80
CA SER A 575 -13.89 15.37 -46.14
C SER A 575 -12.40 15.08 -46.29
N ALA A 576 -11.53 15.88 -45.69
CA ALA A 576 -10.08 15.67 -45.75
C ALA A 576 -9.65 14.40 -45.01
N TYR A 577 -10.18 14.15 -43.82
CA TYR A 577 -9.89 12.92 -43.06
C TYR A 577 -10.51 11.67 -43.71
N VAL A 578 -11.70 11.76 -44.30
CA VAL A 578 -12.29 10.67 -45.08
C VAL A 578 -11.43 10.34 -46.30
N ALA A 579 -10.92 11.35 -47.02
CA ALA A 579 -10.00 11.13 -48.14
C ALA A 579 -8.70 10.42 -47.69
N LEU A 580 -8.13 10.82 -46.55
CA LEU A 580 -6.98 10.13 -45.96
C LEU A 580 -7.32 8.68 -45.57
N ALA A 581 -8.48 8.46 -44.94
CA ALA A 581 -8.95 7.14 -44.56
C ALA A 581 -9.12 6.23 -45.78
N ILE A 582 -9.70 6.72 -46.88
CA ILE A 582 -9.78 5.99 -48.16
C ILE A 582 -8.39 5.62 -48.64
N ARG A 583 -7.48 6.58 -48.76
CA ARG A 583 -6.10 6.33 -49.22
C ARG A 583 -5.40 5.27 -48.36
N ARG A 584 -5.62 5.27 -47.04
CA ARG A 584 -4.95 4.34 -46.11
C ARG A 584 -5.61 2.98 -46.02
N CYS A 585 -6.93 2.89 -46.11
CA CYS A 585 -7.67 1.65 -46.00
C CYS A 585 -7.83 0.92 -47.34
N CYS A 586 -7.84 1.63 -48.46
CA CYS A 586 -8.05 1.07 -49.79
C CYS A 586 -6.74 0.78 -50.55
N ASP A 587 -5.66 1.56 -50.34
CA ASP A 587 -4.44 1.44 -51.19
C ASP A 587 -3.30 0.58 -50.58
N GLY A 588 -3.30 0.27 -49.27
CA GLY A 588 -2.04 -0.07 -48.56
C GLY A 588 -1.90 -1.44 -47.85
N ASP A 589 -2.93 -1.97 -47.20
CA ASP A 589 -2.98 -3.33 -46.61
C ASP A 589 -4.41 -3.52 -46.06
N ALA A 590 -5.33 -3.98 -46.92
CA ALA A 590 -6.77 -4.00 -46.65
C ALA A 590 -7.21 -5.04 -45.60
N LYS A 591 -6.46 -5.24 -44.52
CA LYS A 591 -6.74 -6.22 -43.44
C LYS A 591 -7.58 -5.66 -42.30
N ASN A 592 -7.91 -4.37 -42.34
CA ASN A 592 -8.70 -3.71 -41.30
C ASN A 592 -10.19 -3.70 -41.66
N ASP A 593 -10.83 -4.86 -41.51
CA ASP A 593 -12.24 -5.05 -41.82
C ASP A 593 -13.16 -4.09 -41.05
N ALA A 594 -12.87 -3.84 -39.77
CA ALA A 594 -13.65 -2.92 -38.95
C ALA A 594 -13.58 -1.47 -39.49
N GLY A 595 -12.38 -0.99 -39.82
CA GLY A 595 -12.21 0.34 -40.42
C GLY A 595 -12.86 0.47 -41.79
N LEU A 596 -12.81 -0.59 -42.61
CA LEU A 596 -13.48 -0.61 -43.92
C LEU A 596 -15.01 -0.55 -43.79
N ALA A 597 -15.58 -1.23 -42.80
CA ALA A 597 -17.02 -1.18 -42.53
C ALA A 597 -17.47 0.24 -42.16
N HIS A 598 -16.74 0.93 -41.27
CA HIS A 598 -17.04 2.33 -40.93
C HIS A 598 -16.88 3.25 -42.15
N LEU A 599 -15.80 3.08 -42.94
CA LEU A 599 -15.53 3.91 -44.11
C LEU A 599 -16.62 3.77 -45.19
N LEU A 600 -17.14 2.55 -45.37
CA LEU A 600 -18.25 2.28 -46.27
C LEU A 600 -19.49 3.10 -45.88
N LEU A 601 -19.80 3.21 -44.58
CA LEU A 601 -20.92 4.01 -44.10
C LEU A 601 -20.64 5.52 -44.12
N LEU A 602 -19.41 5.94 -43.82
CA LEU A 602 -19.00 7.35 -43.88
C LEU A 602 -19.06 7.92 -45.31
N THR A 603 -18.86 7.06 -46.32
CA THR A 603 -18.87 7.46 -47.73
C THR A 603 -20.22 7.23 -48.43
N ALA A 604 -21.20 6.63 -47.74
CA ALA A 604 -22.51 6.33 -48.30
C ALA A 604 -23.19 7.58 -48.90
N GLY A 605 -23.61 7.48 -50.17
CA GLY A 605 -24.22 8.59 -50.90
C GLY A 605 -23.24 9.60 -51.51
N SER A 606 -21.93 9.38 -51.37
CA SER A 606 -20.89 10.21 -52.01
C SER A 606 -20.28 9.50 -53.22
N LYS A 607 -19.59 10.24 -54.10
CA LYS A 607 -18.81 9.66 -55.21
C LYS A 607 -17.70 8.72 -54.74
N ALA A 608 -17.18 8.93 -53.53
CA ALA A 608 -16.14 8.09 -52.95
C ALA A 608 -16.65 6.68 -52.56
N CYS A 609 -17.97 6.51 -52.38
CA CYS A 609 -18.59 5.24 -52.00
C CYS A 609 -18.23 4.12 -52.98
N GLN A 610 -18.25 4.40 -54.29
CA GLN A 610 -17.99 3.40 -55.34
C GLN A 610 -16.59 2.76 -55.21
N GLY A 611 -15.58 3.57 -54.88
CA GLY A 611 -14.22 3.07 -54.66
C GLY A 611 -14.10 2.21 -53.40
N VAL A 612 -14.77 2.61 -52.32
CA VAL A 612 -14.79 1.86 -51.06
C VAL A 612 -15.60 0.55 -51.19
N GLU A 613 -16.73 0.58 -51.90
CA GLU A 613 -17.58 -0.58 -52.19
C GLU A 613 -16.84 -1.66 -52.97
N ALA A 614 -16.01 -1.28 -53.95
CA ALA A 614 -15.19 -2.23 -54.69
C ALA A 614 -14.27 -3.03 -53.74
N VAL A 615 -13.60 -2.34 -52.81
CA VAL A 615 -12.72 -2.98 -51.82
C VAL A 615 -13.52 -3.78 -50.78
N ALA A 616 -14.65 -3.24 -50.30
CA ALA A 616 -15.54 -3.91 -49.36
C ALA A 616 -16.15 -5.20 -49.93
N THR A 617 -16.44 -5.24 -51.22
CA THR A 617 -16.98 -6.42 -51.91
C THR A 617 -16.02 -7.61 -51.78
N HIS A 618 -14.71 -7.38 -51.91
CA HIS A 618 -13.68 -8.41 -51.72
C HIS A 618 -13.58 -8.90 -50.26
N ARG A 619 -14.10 -8.14 -49.29
CA ARG A 619 -14.12 -8.48 -47.86
C ARG A 619 -15.48 -8.95 -47.35
N ARG A 620 -16.51 -8.98 -48.21
CA ARG A 620 -17.89 -9.33 -47.82
C ARG A 620 -18.01 -10.68 -47.12
N THR A 621 -17.18 -11.66 -47.49
CA THR A 621 -17.19 -13.00 -46.87
C THR A 621 -16.37 -13.09 -45.57
N SER A 622 -15.64 -12.04 -45.19
CA SER A 622 -14.86 -12.03 -43.94
C SER A 622 -15.80 -12.00 -42.72
N PRO A 623 -15.66 -12.95 -41.78
CA PRO A 623 -16.44 -12.93 -40.54
C PRO A 623 -16.23 -11.66 -39.72
N ARG A 624 -15.01 -11.11 -39.72
CA ARG A 624 -14.69 -9.88 -38.97
C ARG A 624 -15.37 -8.65 -39.57
N PHE A 625 -15.46 -8.58 -40.90
CA PHE A 625 -16.17 -7.52 -41.61
C PHE A 625 -17.67 -7.58 -41.35
N GLN A 626 -18.26 -8.77 -41.47
CA GLN A 626 -19.67 -8.99 -41.18
C GLN A 626 -20.03 -8.66 -39.74
N HIS A 627 -19.19 -9.07 -38.78
CA HIS A 627 -19.39 -8.73 -37.38
C HIS A 627 -19.37 -7.21 -37.15
N ALA A 628 -18.43 -6.48 -37.77
CA ALA A 628 -18.37 -5.03 -37.66
C ALA A 628 -19.61 -4.34 -38.26
N LEU A 629 -20.11 -4.79 -39.42
CA LEU A 629 -21.34 -4.25 -40.02
C LEU A 629 -22.57 -4.52 -39.15
N GLN A 630 -22.66 -5.70 -38.52
CA GLN A 630 -23.74 -6.04 -37.60
C GLN A 630 -23.71 -5.16 -36.34
N ALA A 631 -22.51 -4.91 -35.78
CA ALA A 631 -22.34 -4.00 -34.65
C ALA A 631 -22.78 -2.57 -35.02
N LEU A 632 -22.40 -2.08 -36.20
CA LEU A 632 -22.80 -0.78 -36.71
C LEU A 632 -24.30 -0.66 -36.99
N GLN A 633 -24.94 -1.74 -37.45
CA GLN A 633 -26.39 -1.80 -37.62
C GLN A 633 -27.13 -1.68 -36.27
N ALA A 634 -26.56 -2.25 -35.20
CA ALA A 634 -27.16 -2.23 -33.87
C ALA A 634 -27.02 -0.86 -33.18
N ALA A 635 -25.95 -0.10 -33.44
CA ALA A 635 -25.61 1.17 -32.76
C ALA A 635 -26.40 2.42 -33.26
N ALA A 636 -27.67 2.26 -33.63
CA ALA A 636 -28.44 3.12 -34.54
C ALA A 636 -28.39 4.67 -34.38
N THR A 637 -28.13 5.35 -35.51
CA THR A 637 -28.85 6.51 -36.12
C THR A 637 -28.33 6.64 -37.56
N SER A 638 -28.62 5.66 -38.41
CA SER A 638 -28.12 5.64 -39.79
C SER A 638 -29.01 6.42 -40.75
N SER A 639 -28.41 7.15 -41.68
CA SER A 639 -29.13 7.78 -42.79
C SER A 639 -29.73 6.73 -43.74
N ALA A 640 -30.74 7.10 -44.53
CA ALA A 640 -31.35 6.19 -45.50
C ALA A 640 -30.32 5.59 -46.48
N ALA A 641 -29.30 6.37 -46.86
CA ALA A 641 -28.19 5.91 -47.70
C ALA A 641 -27.32 4.87 -46.97
N GLN A 642 -26.98 5.11 -45.71
CA GLN A 642 -26.22 4.15 -44.89
C GLN A 642 -26.99 2.86 -44.66
N THR A 643 -28.30 2.93 -44.41
CA THR A 643 -29.16 1.75 -44.26
C THR A 643 -29.24 0.93 -45.55
N ALA A 644 -29.32 1.58 -46.71
CA ALA A 644 -29.32 0.89 -48.00
C ALA A 644 -28.01 0.11 -48.22
N VAL A 645 -26.86 0.73 -47.92
CA VAL A 645 -25.54 0.11 -48.02
C VAL A 645 -25.40 -1.04 -47.01
N LEU A 646 -25.82 -0.87 -45.75
CA LEU A 646 -25.81 -1.95 -44.75
C LEU A 646 -26.61 -3.17 -45.23
N ARG A 647 -27.84 -2.97 -45.73
CA ARG A 647 -28.67 -4.08 -46.24
C ARG A 647 -27.97 -4.82 -47.37
N GLN A 648 -27.38 -4.10 -48.31
CA GLN A 648 -26.68 -4.70 -49.46
C GLN A 648 -25.54 -5.63 -49.05
N PHE A 649 -24.80 -5.29 -47.99
CA PHE A 649 -23.62 -6.06 -47.55
C PHE A 649 -23.92 -7.12 -46.49
N LEU A 650 -25.05 -7.01 -45.78
CA LEU A 650 -25.51 -7.98 -44.79
C LEU A 650 -26.42 -9.08 -45.37
N THR A 651 -27.13 -8.83 -46.47
CA THR A 651 -27.80 -9.92 -47.21
C THR A 651 -26.74 -10.77 -47.90
N ARG A 652 -26.87 -12.11 -47.85
CA ARG A 652 -25.93 -13.01 -48.54
C ARG A 652 -26.21 -13.07 -50.04
#